data_AF-A0A936N9J2-F1
#
_entry.id   AF-A0A936N9J2-F1
#
_cell.length_a   1.000
_cell.length_b   1.000
_cell.length_c   1.000
_cell.angle_alpha   90.00
_cell.angle_beta   90.00
_cell.angle_gamma   90.00
#
_symmetry.space_group_name_H-M   'P 1'
#
loop_
_entity.id
_entity.type
_entity.pdbx_description
1 polymer ?
#
loop_
_entity_poly.entity_id
_entity_poly.type
_entity_poly.pdbx_seq_one_letter_code
_entity_poly.pdbx_strand_id
1 'polypeptide(L)'
;MRHFFFILFLFSNFIIFSQRGKDGAGNITLANSTVNIYTPLTANAGGSSTISVGSTAGFAIGDLIFIIQMQGVSVNAGRDTLFPDVNSSIPTNTTYGGITNYNNCGNYEFAQIRVIPNNTTLVFDCSLSKNYSYLNKVQVIKVPRYTTLSVSGAGNITCPAWNGTVGGVIVVEVANNCTLTSTPSFNASALAFRGGSTPGMVLPLVTFGNKFGHISQSEGAYKGESVNGDTTRYQTYSAQHCRGAMANGGGGGTTHNSGGGGGANVGLLSAYNGRGNPQAGFNAAWNLESAGFAGSTSSGGGRGGYTWSNSNQNPGTTAPGAGAWGGDNRRVMGGIGGWPLDYSTGKLFVGGGGGAGHGNDNRSGAGGRGGGLVYILCYGNISGAGTILANGGNGSNSTTGCATNDGAGGAGGGGTVILDIIGTTNLTNATAISVRGGNGGNVSNNCGIPNSNSYGPGGGGGGGYIGVTGVLPLNSVAGGTNGLQTGNANSIQNNFPPNGSTAGGSGSTAVIAPSPTISVVHATTCINTSATVSASSGTSAISWYTVSAGGTPIGSGTTFVTPTFTSTGVFTLYAQPCPGTYRDPVFITVNNGPTVTVSSATACNGNSSTLTANGAATYSWSTGAVTNTISASPSVTTVYSVTGTTGLCSASVTGTITIINIPTITVNSPTTCAGSSVQITANGALNYTWSTGAFTSTIAVSPTVQTIYTVTGTNGNNCNNTNTATVSITPSPTLSLNSNSFNICGGSTATIIANGGTGTFSWSTGSTASVITTTTSGVYNVTITNVCGSSVQSATVTGGAAPIFTIIPSSTIICNSQSVTLNTSGSTGTFVWSNGAGNTPSISTNVPGIYTATLTNACGSSVYSINISDGSSSVNLAASSNTICSGGSVTLTASGTGTFAWSTGAGNVSSITVTNTGVYTVSLTNECPGAVTATFNILNGPLPTLSINASSPFYCEGQTATLTANGTSGTYSWNTGASGPIFTTSVSGIYTAAISNSCGVNSETINVLFQSAPIVSLTANKIMICSGETATLTANGINGGTLYAWNSSSNTANTETVNAAGNYIVTYTNVCGSSSAAISIYQSTLFPDFTFNPDGGVAPVLITFSNTSLNNSNNQWQFGNGNTSVLNSPNFNYTSPGTYTVTLIIENPDGCFASVTKTLVINDLGFGPIPQVFTPNGDGKNDLFEIKGLHQFPHNELVIYNRWGNLIHKKSPYENNWDGTSEKTSGKLPAGTYYFILKLGDANNTVYRGYVQVMY
;
A
#
# COMPACT_ATOMS: atom_id res chain seq x y z
N MET A 1 50.00 48.73 -16.72
CA MET A 1 48.88 48.07 -16.01
C MET A 1 47.56 48.65 -16.51
N ARG A 2 46.64 47.81 -17.02
CA ARG A 2 45.21 48.11 -17.26
C ARG A 2 44.43 46.82 -17.04
N HIS A 3 43.19 46.92 -16.55
CA HIS A 3 42.36 45.77 -16.21
C HIS A 3 41.61 45.21 -17.43
N PHE A 4 41.28 43.92 -17.37
CA PHE A 4 40.19 43.32 -18.15
C PHE A 4 39.18 42.73 -17.16
N PHE A 5 37.89 43.04 -17.34
CA PHE A 5 36.81 42.46 -16.55
C PHE A 5 36.58 41.00 -16.99
N PHE A 6 36.46 40.09 -16.03
CA PHE A 6 35.87 38.77 -16.25
C PHE A 6 34.48 38.75 -15.62
N ILE A 7 33.44 38.58 -16.45
CA ILE A 7 32.05 38.50 -15.99
C ILE A 7 31.79 37.05 -15.55
N LEU A 8 31.66 36.85 -14.24
CA LEU A 8 31.34 35.54 -13.67
C LEU A 8 29.82 35.30 -13.72
N PHE A 9 29.36 34.55 -14.72
CA PHE A 9 27.98 34.05 -14.76
C PHE A 9 27.79 32.97 -13.68
N LEU A 10 27.29 33.38 -12.51
CA LEU A 10 26.78 32.47 -11.49
C LEU A 10 25.47 31.84 -11.96
N PHE A 11 25.56 30.66 -12.58
CA PHE A 11 24.39 29.79 -12.77
C PHE A 11 23.93 29.27 -11.41
N SER A 12 22.74 29.70 -10.98
CA SER A 12 22.04 29.11 -9.84
C SER A 12 21.61 27.70 -10.18
N ASN A 13 22.34 26.71 -9.68
CA ASN A 13 21.98 25.30 -9.79
C ASN A 13 20.74 25.03 -8.92
N PHE A 14 19.56 25.00 -9.54
CA PHE A 14 18.35 24.47 -8.91
C PHE A 14 18.53 22.97 -8.68
N ILE A 15 18.89 22.57 -7.45
CA ILE A 15 18.97 21.18 -7.04
C ILE A 15 17.53 20.67 -6.81
N ILE A 16 16.93 20.10 -7.85
CA ILE A 16 15.59 19.51 -7.77
C ILE A 16 15.71 18.12 -7.13
N PHE A 17 15.16 17.96 -5.93
CA PHE A 17 15.18 16.71 -5.18
C PHE A 17 14.11 15.73 -5.67
N SER A 18 14.48 14.85 -6.61
CA SER A 18 13.99 13.47 -6.65
C SER A 18 14.77 12.66 -7.69
N GLN A 19 14.95 11.37 -7.41
CA GLN A 19 15.55 10.45 -8.38
C GLN A 19 14.54 9.98 -9.44
N ARG A 20 13.27 9.81 -9.03
CA ARG A 20 12.09 9.66 -9.90
C ARG A 20 11.65 11.06 -10.34
N GLY A 21 11.60 11.34 -11.62
CA GLY A 21 11.26 12.68 -12.11
C GLY A 21 12.44 13.65 -12.28
N LYS A 22 13.69 13.16 -12.20
CA LYS A 22 14.89 14.00 -12.32
C LYS A 22 15.00 14.78 -13.65
N ASP A 23 14.34 14.32 -14.71
CA ASP A 23 14.37 14.94 -16.04
C ASP A 23 13.28 16.03 -16.20
N GLY A 24 12.62 16.42 -15.09
CA GLY A 24 11.63 17.50 -15.05
C GLY A 24 10.27 17.12 -15.63
N ALA A 25 9.45 18.11 -15.99
CA ALA A 25 8.14 17.87 -16.61
C ALA A 25 8.30 17.59 -18.11
N GLY A 26 7.90 16.40 -18.55
CA GLY A 26 7.93 15.99 -19.95
C GLY A 26 6.76 16.60 -20.73
N ASN A 27 6.96 17.74 -21.38
CA ASN A 27 5.94 18.40 -22.19
C ASN A 27 6.17 18.12 -23.69
N ILE A 28 5.55 17.06 -24.20
CA ILE A 28 5.73 16.59 -25.58
C ILE A 28 4.63 17.14 -26.48
N THR A 29 4.99 18.14 -27.29
CA THR A 29 4.11 18.79 -28.28
C THR A 29 4.54 18.54 -29.74
N LEU A 30 5.73 17.96 -29.95
CA LEU A 30 6.30 17.67 -31.27
C LEU A 30 6.01 16.23 -31.70
N ALA A 31 5.63 16.07 -32.96
CA ALA A 31 5.42 14.76 -33.58
C ALA A 31 6.75 13.99 -33.71
N ASN A 32 6.68 12.67 -33.58
CA ASN A 32 7.81 11.73 -33.73
C ASN A 32 8.98 11.99 -32.77
N SER A 33 8.67 12.46 -31.55
CA SER A 33 9.64 12.67 -30.48
C SER A 33 10.23 11.34 -29.99
N THR A 34 11.55 11.15 -30.12
CA THR A 34 12.24 9.99 -29.55
C THR A 34 12.86 10.38 -28.21
N VAL A 35 12.36 9.79 -27.11
CA VAL A 35 12.77 10.14 -25.73
C VAL A 35 13.77 9.16 -25.10
N ASN A 36 13.97 8.00 -25.74
CA ASN A 36 14.88 6.95 -25.28
C ASN A 36 16.23 6.99 -26.00
N ILE A 37 17.29 6.58 -25.31
CA ILE A 37 18.63 6.34 -25.89
C ILE A 37 18.91 4.84 -25.83
N TYR A 38 19.49 4.26 -26.88
CA TYR A 38 19.65 2.81 -27.07
C TYR A 38 21.13 2.46 -27.26
N THR A 39 21.59 1.40 -26.61
CA THR A 39 22.95 0.86 -26.78
C THR A 39 22.91 -0.68 -26.71
N PRO A 40 23.62 -1.42 -27.57
CA PRO A 40 23.64 -2.88 -27.51
C PRO A 40 24.53 -3.36 -26.36
N LEU A 41 24.18 -4.51 -25.78
CA LEU A 41 25.07 -5.25 -24.89
C LEU A 41 26.22 -5.87 -25.71
N THR A 42 27.44 -5.87 -25.20
CA THR A 42 28.64 -6.39 -25.91
C THR A 42 29.31 -7.60 -25.26
N ALA A 43 28.87 -8.01 -24.07
CA ALA A 43 29.29 -9.23 -23.38
C ALA A 43 28.11 -9.88 -22.66
N ASN A 44 28.18 -11.18 -22.31
CA ASN A 44 27.12 -11.82 -21.52
C ASN A 44 27.00 -11.18 -20.13
N ALA A 45 25.78 -11.08 -19.60
CA ALA A 45 25.50 -10.43 -18.31
C ALA A 45 24.46 -11.20 -17.48
N GLY A 46 24.63 -11.20 -16.16
CA GLY A 46 23.73 -11.84 -15.20
C GLY A 46 24.44 -12.08 -13.87
N GLY A 47 23.75 -11.93 -12.73
CA GLY A 47 24.34 -12.01 -11.39
C GLY A 47 25.36 -10.89 -11.06
N SER A 48 25.63 -9.99 -11.99
CA SER A 48 26.65 -8.95 -11.95
C SER A 48 26.02 -7.57 -11.85
N SER A 49 26.61 -6.66 -11.08
CA SER A 49 26.28 -5.24 -11.08
C SER A 49 26.98 -4.44 -12.19
N THR A 50 27.70 -5.11 -13.10
CA THR A 50 28.52 -4.47 -14.14
C THR A 50 28.26 -5.11 -15.49
N ILE A 51 28.05 -4.29 -16.53
CA ILE A 51 27.87 -4.74 -17.92
C ILE A 51 28.73 -3.95 -18.90
N SER A 52 29.04 -4.60 -20.03
CA SER A 52 29.66 -3.99 -21.20
C SER A 52 28.62 -3.66 -22.26
N VAL A 53 28.67 -2.44 -22.80
CA VAL A 53 27.77 -1.90 -23.83
C VAL A 53 28.55 -1.28 -24.97
N GLY A 54 27.90 -1.10 -26.14
CA GLY A 54 28.56 -0.53 -27.33
C GLY A 54 28.95 0.94 -27.19
N SER A 55 28.23 1.70 -26.34
CA SER A 55 28.54 3.08 -25.96
C SER A 55 27.77 3.48 -24.70
N THR A 56 28.37 4.30 -23.85
CA THR A 56 27.73 4.98 -22.70
C THR A 56 27.38 6.45 -22.98
N ALA A 57 27.50 6.92 -24.24
CA ALA A 57 27.12 8.28 -24.62
C ALA A 57 25.61 8.54 -24.36
N GLY A 58 25.30 9.65 -23.70
CA GLY A 58 23.93 10.02 -23.31
C GLY A 58 23.45 9.42 -21.98
N PHE A 59 24.23 8.50 -21.38
CA PHE A 59 23.97 7.95 -20.05
C PHE A 59 24.70 8.75 -18.96
N ALA A 60 24.12 8.79 -17.76
CA ALA A 60 24.62 9.49 -16.57
C ALA A 60 24.35 8.69 -15.29
N ILE A 61 25.01 9.06 -14.19
CA ILE A 61 24.74 8.49 -12.86
C ILE A 61 23.30 8.82 -12.44
N GLY A 62 22.61 7.85 -11.83
CA GLY A 62 21.19 7.95 -11.48
C GLY A 62 20.24 7.87 -12.68
N ASP A 63 20.70 7.51 -13.88
CA ASP A 63 19.80 7.06 -14.95
C ASP A 63 19.18 5.71 -14.58
N LEU A 64 17.89 5.59 -14.87
CA LEU A 64 17.18 4.32 -14.94
C LEU A 64 17.40 3.75 -16.36
N ILE A 65 17.67 2.45 -16.44
CA ILE A 65 17.77 1.73 -17.70
C ILE A 65 16.82 0.54 -17.71
N PHE A 66 16.42 0.13 -18.92
CA PHE A 66 15.65 -1.08 -19.21
C PHE A 66 16.50 -1.97 -20.10
N ILE A 67 16.77 -3.20 -19.65
CA ILE A 67 17.51 -4.22 -20.41
C ILE A 67 16.50 -5.22 -20.96
N ILE A 68 16.58 -5.58 -22.25
CA ILE A 68 15.71 -6.61 -22.85
C ILE A 68 16.47 -7.46 -23.88
N GLN A 69 16.33 -8.79 -23.80
CA GLN A 69 16.84 -9.72 -24.82
C GLN A 69 15.78 -9.97 -25.91
N MET A 70 16.01 -9.45 -27.11
CA MET A 70 15.03 -9.47 -28.20
C MET A 70 14.92 -10.83 -28.88
N GLN A 71 16.01 -11.59 -29.00
CA GLN A 71 16.06 -12.83 -29.79
C GLN A 71 16.69 -14.00 -29.01
N GLY A 72 16.98 -15.12 -29.69
CA GLY A 72 17.74 -16.24 -29.15
C GLY A 72 16.99 -17.56 -28.98
N VAL A 73 15.67 -17.57 -29.17
CA VAL A 73 14.80 -18.74 -28.97
C VAL A 73 15.25 -19.96 -29.78
N SER A 74 15.28 -21.14 -29.16
CA SER A 74 15.43 -22.43 -29.85
C SER A 74 14.10 -22.86 -30.47
N VAL A 75 14.16 -23.39 -31.69
CA VAL A 75 12.99 -23.85 -32.45
C VAL A 75 13.23 -25.22 -33.07
N ASN A 76 12.16 -25.96 -33.36
CA ASN A 76 12.22 -27.19 -34.14
C ASN A 76 12.38 -26.89 -35.65
N ALA A 77 13.61 -26.61 -36.07
CA ALA A 77 13.97 -26.35 -37.47
C ALA A 77 15.13 -27.27 -37.90
N GLY A 78 14.86 -28.58 -37.95
CA GLY A 78 15.78 -29.57 -38.52
C GLY A 78 15.94 -29.40 -40.04
N ARG A 79 17.07 -29.85 -40.59
CA ARG A 79 17.36 -29.75 -42.03
C ARG A 79 16.38 -30.61 -42.83
N ASP A 80 15.58 -29.97 -43.68
CA ASP A 80 14.55 -30.60 -44.51
C ASP A 80 15.20 -31.49 -45.59
N THR A 81 15.39 -32.77 -45.26
CA THR A 81 16.21 -33.75 -46.00
C THR A 81 15.44 -34.97 -46.48
N LEU A 82 14.13 -35.04 -46.21
CA LEU A 82 13.32 -36.26 -46.30
C LEU A 82 12.17 -36.21 -47.32
N PHE A 83 11.89 -35.05 -47.94
CA PHE A 83 10.76 -34.88 -48.85
C PHE A 83 11.20 -34.71 -50.33
N PRO A 84 11.26 -35.79 -51.13
CA PRO A 84 11.29 -35.67 -52.58
C PRO A 84 10.01 -35.00 -53.10
N ASP A 85 10.09 -34.37 -54.27
CA ASP A 85 9.11 -33.42 -54.80
C ASP A 85 7.86 -34.09 -55.43
N VAL A 86 7.21 -34.98 -54.68
CA VAL A 86 6.15 -35.88 -55.20
C VAL A 86 4.78 -35.69 -54.54
N ASN A 87 3.96 -34.89 -55.23
CA ASN A 87 2.49 -34.95 -55.40
C ASN A 87 1.54 -35.24 -54.20
N SER A 88 0.51 -34.41 -54.09
CA SER A 88 -0.81 -34.65 -53.45
C SER A 88 -0.93 -34.85 -51.93
N SER A 89 0.05 -35.41 -51.21
CA SER A 89 -0.04 -35.56 -49.74
C SER A 89 0.59 -34.40 -48.99
N ILE A 90 -0.13 -33.80 -48.02
CA ILE A 90 0.34 -32.68 -47.19
C ILE A 90 1.48 -33.15 -46.27
N PRO A 91 2.69 -32.54 -46.31
CA PRO A 91 3.75 -32.85 -45.36
C PRO A 91 3.36 -32.50 -43.92
N THR A 92 3.47 -33.47 -43.02
CA THR A 92 2.80 -33.47 -41.70
C THR A 92 3.55 -32.76 -40.57
N ASN A 93 4.65 -32.04 -40.84
CA ASN A 93 5.43 -31.38 -39.79
C ASN A 93 4.78 -30.08 -39.29
N THR A 94 3.66 -30.21 -38.58
CA THR A 94 2.96 -29.13 -37.86
C THR A 94 3.80 -28.49 -36.76
N THR A 95 4.90 -29.12 -36.36
CA THR A 95 5.81 -28.61 -35.32
C THR A 95 6.96 -27.76 -35.85
N TYR A 96 7.08 -27.58 -37.18
CA TYR A 96 8.19 -26.84 -37.78
C TYR A 96 8.23 -25.38 -37.31
N GLY A 97 9.41 -24.93 -36.88
CA GLY A 97 9.63 -23.59 -36.35
C GLY A 97 9.03 -23.36 -34.96
N GLY A 98 8.39 -24.37 -34.36
CA GLY A 98 7.79 -24.31 -33.03
C GLY A 98 8.85 -24.17 -31.95
N ILE A 99 8.51 -23.42 -30.90
CA ILE A 99 9.43 -23.02 -29.83
C ILE A 99 9.72 -24.19 -28.90
N THR A 100 11.01 -24.45 -28.66
CA THR A 100 11.47 -25.52 -27.76
C THR A 100 12.18 -25.01 -26.50
N ASN A 101 12.80 -23.83 -26.54
CA ASN A 101 13.33 -23.14 -25.35
C ASN A 101 13.49 -21.65 -25.63
N TYR A 102 13.13 -20.78 -24.68
CA TYR A 102 13.27 -19.33 -24.82
C TYR A 102 14.71 -18.81 -24.73
N ASN A 103 15.66 -19.54 -24.13
CA ASN A 103 17.09 -19.16 -24.07
C ASN A 103 17.34 -17.70 -23.62
N ASN A 104 16.72 -17.26 -22.53
CA ASN A 104 16.71 -15.87 -22.03
C ASN A 104 16.00 -14.82 -22.91
N CYS A 105 15.51 -15.15 -24.12
CA CYS A 105 14.70 -14.23 -24.91
C CYS A 105 13.47 -13.76 -24.12
N GLY A 106 13.11 -12.50 -24.25
CA GLY A 106 12.04 -11.84 -23.50
C GLY A 106 12.30 -11.66 -22.00
N ASN A 107 13.49 -12.04 -21.49
CA ASN A 107 13.95 -11.52 -20.20
C ASN A 107 14.05 -10.00 -20.33
N TYR A 108 13.48 -9.31 -19.34
CA TYR A 108 13.71 -7.89 -19.12
C TYR A 108 13.93 -7.62 -17.63
N GLU A 109 14.67 -6.57 -17.31
CA GLU A 109 14.67 -5.96 -15.98
C GLU A 109 15.10 -4.50 -16.06
N PHE A 110 14.74 -3.75 -15.02
CA PHE A 110 15.19 -2.38 -14.82
C PHE A 110 16.43 -2.36 -13.91
N ALA A 111 17.40 -1.51 -14.22
CA ALA A 111 18.58 -1.29 -13.39
C ALA A 111 18.94 0.20 -13.34
N GLN A 112 19.71 0.59 -12.33
CA GLN A 112 20.05 1.99 -12.07
C GLN A 112 21.56 2.21 -12.07
N ILE A 113 22.04 3.20 -12.84
CA ILE A 113 23.46 3.47 -13.00
C ILE A 113 24.04 4.15 -11.76
N ARG A 114 24.96 3.45 -11.07
CA ARG A 114 25.73 3.92 -9.92
C ARG A 114 27.04 4.59 -10.34
N VAL A 115 27.73 4.03 -11.34
CA VAL A 115 29.00 4.54 -11.88
C VAL A 115 29.09 4.27 -13.39
N ILE A 116 29.73 5.17 -14.13
CA ILE A 116 30.15 4.97 -15.54
C ILE A 116 31.68 5.04 -15.57
N PRO A 117 32.41 3.90 -15.48
CA PRO A 117 33.87 3.93 -15.39
C PRO A 117 34.59 4.33 -16.68
N ASN A 118 33.95 4.15 -17.84
CA ASN A 118 34.49 4.43 -19.17
C ASN A 118 33.37 4.51 -20.22
N ASN A 119 33.74 4.69 -21.50
CA ASN A 119 32.83 4.84 -22.64
C ASN A 119 32.03 3.57 -23.03
N THR A 120 32.29 2.41 -22.42
CA THR A 120 31.71 1.10 -22.80
C THR A 120 31.23 0.27 -21.60
N THR A 121 31.31 0.79 -20.37
CA THR A 121 30.98 0.06 -19.14
C THR A 121 29.96 0.80 -18.30
N LEU A 122 28.91 0.11 -17.87
CA LEU A 122 27.93 0.60 -16.90
C LEU A 122 28.02 -0.24 -15.63
N VAL A 123 28.03 0.43 -14.47
CA VAL A 123 27.96 -0.20 -13.14
C VAL A 123 26.69 0.26 -12.44
N PHE A 124 25.91 -0.69 -11.97
CA PHE A 124 24.63 -0.49 -11.31
C PHE A 124 24.73 -0.51 -9.79
N ASP A 125 23.67 -0.06 -9.12
CA ASP A 125 23.51 -0.25 -7.66
C ASP A 125 23.35 -1.73 -7.31
N CYS A 126 22.45 -2.42 -8.00
CA CYS A 126 22.11 -3.82 -7.77
C CYS A 126 22.69 -4.73 -8.87
N SER A 127 22.99 -5.98 -8.52
CA SER A 127 23.29 -7.02 -9.52
C SER A 127 22.06 -7.40 -10.33
N LEU A 128 22.25 -7.72 -11.62
CA LEU A 128 21.20 -8.19 -12.50
C LEU A 128 20.63 -9.53 -12.03
N SER A 129 19.30 -9.60 -11.92
CA SER A 129 18.54 -10.78 -11.50
C SER A 129 18.28 -11.78 -12.63
N LYS A 130 18.40 -11.34 -13.89
CA LYS A 130 18.21 -12.16 -15.09
C LYS A 130 19.54 -12.38 -15.81
N ASN A 131 19.59 -13.45 -16.60
CA ASN A 131 20.71 -13.73 -17.50
C ASN A 131 20.40 -13.19 -18.92
N TYR A 132 21.44 -12.70 -19.58
CA TYR A 132 21.41 -12.04 -20.89
C TYR A 132 22.57 -12.54 -21.75
N SER A 133 22.26 -12.97 -22.97
CA SER A 133 23.25 -13.47 -23.94
C SER A 133 23.40 -12.47 -25.08
N TYR A 134 24.52 -11.73 -25.15
CA TYR A 134 24.66 -10.59 -26.08
C TYR A 134 24.50 -10.98 -27.56
N LEU A 135 24.99 -12.18 -27.95
CA LEU A 135 24.81 -12.77 -29.28
C LEU A 135 23.33 -12.95 -29.68
N ASN A 136 22.43 -13.08 -28.70
CA ASN A 136 20.99 -13.19 -28.88
C ASN A 136 20.26 -11.82 -28.84
N LYS A 137 20.99 -10.75 -29.19
CA LYS A 137 20.47 -9.38 -29.41
C LYS A 137 19.82 -8.77 -28.17
N VAL A 138 20.65 -8.39 -27.20
CA VAL A 138 20.23 -7.64 -26.00
C VAL A 138 20.44 -6.15 -26.23
N GLN A 139 19.40 -5.35 -26.01
CA GLN A 139 19.49 -3.89 -26.01
C GLN A 139 19.29 -3.32 -24.60
N VAL A 140 20.05 -2.27 -24.31
CA VAL A 140 20.00 -1.47 -23.09
C VAL A 140 19.44 -0.09 -23.46
N ILE A 141 18.38 0.32 -22.78
CA ILE A 141 17.59 1.51 -23.13
C ILE A 141 17.57 2.46 -21.93
N LYS A 142 17.99 3.72 -22.12
CA LYS A 142 17.81 4.78 -21.12
C LYS A 142 16.32 5.11 -20.98
N VAL A 143 15.82 5.07 -19.75
CA VAL A 143 14.44 5.43 -19.40
C VAL A 143 14.43 6.87 -18.89
N PRO A 144 13.79 7.82 -19.61
CA PRO A 144 13.57 9.17 -19.08
C PRO A 144 12.60 9.11 -17.89
N ARG A 145 12.88 9.95 -16.89
CA ARG A 145 12.19 9.97 -15.59
C ARG A 145 11.56 11.35 -15.41
N TYR A 146 10.29 11.49 -15.74
CA TYR A 146 9.57 12.77 -15.69
C TYR A 146 8.80 12.98 -14.38
N THR A 147 8.71 14.22 -13.88
CA THR A 147 7.87 14.54 -12.72
C THR A 147 6.39 14.38 -13.07
N THR A 148 6.01 14.85 -14.26
CA THR A 148 4.72 14.67 -14.93
C THR A 148 4.99 14.53 -16.43
N LEU A 149 4.12 13.84 -17.16
CA LEU A 149 4.23 13.68 -18.61
C LEU A 149 2.96 14.17 -19.28
N SER A 150 3.06 15.17 -20.15
CA SER A 150 1.97 15.69 -20.97
C SER A 150 2.28 15.44 -22.44
N VAL A 151 1.38 14.76 -23.16
CA VAL A 151 1.49 14.55 -24.61
C VAL A 151 0.26 15.11 -25.28
N SER A 152 0.45 16.18 -26.07
CA SER A 152 -0.64 17.07 -26.50
C SER A 152 -0.39 17.72 -27.86
N GLY A 153 -1.45 18.20 -28.50
CA GLY A 153 -1.37 18.77 -29.85
C GLY A 153 -0.84 17.76 -30.86
N ALA A 154 0.24 18.11 -31.56
CA ALA A 154 0.94 17.22 -32.48
C ALA A 154 1.91 16.23 -31.79
N GLY A 155 2.02 16.28 -30.45
CA GLY A 155 2.95 15.47 -29.67
C GLY A 155 2.73 13.96 -29.85
N ASN A 156 3.79 13.23 -30.20
CA ASN A 156 3.74 11.77 -30.32
C ASN A 156 5.12 11.20 -30.00
N ILE A 157 5.19 10.29 -29.02
CA ILE A 157 6.42 9.60 -28.61
C ILE A 157 6.61 8.34 -29.47
N THR A 158 7.80 8.19 -30.05
CA THR A 158 8.15 7.09 -30.95
C THR A 158 9.55 6.52 -30.64
N CYS A 159 9.93 5.46 -31.34
CA CYS A 159 11.27 4.86 -31.30
C CYS A 159 11.86 4.70 -32.72
N PRO A 160 13.18 4.54 -32.87
CA PRO A 160 13.76 4.03 -34.10
C PRO A 160 13.22 2.61 -34.40
N ALA A 161 12.90 2.33 -35.66
CA ALA A 161 12.49 0.99 -36.06
C ALA A 161 13.63 -0.02 -35.86
N TRP A 162 13.30 -1.24 -35.43
CA TRP A 162 14.26 -2.32 -35.19
C TRP A 162 15.15 -2.56 -36.43
N ASN A 163 16.47 -2.57 -36.19
CA ASN A 163 17.51 -2.69 -37.21
C ASN A 163 18.32 -4.00 -37.15
N GLY A 164 17.96 -4.93 -36.26
CA GLY A 164 18.72 -6.15 -35.97
C GLY A 164 19.67 -6.05 -34.77
N THR A 165 19.72 -4.88 -34.10
CA THR A 165 20.60 -4.61 -32.95
C THR A 165 19.90 -3.76 -31.86
N VAL A 166 19.19 -2.70 -32.24
CA VAL A 166 18.41 -1.81 -31.34
C VAL A 166 17.11 -1.33 -32.01
N GLY A 167 16.19 -0.78 -31.21
CA GLY A 167 14.95 -0.14 -31.65
C GLY A 167 13.69 -0.94 -31.34
N GLY A 168 12.53 -0.44 -31.79
CA GLY A 168 11.23 -1.11 -31.65
C GLY A 168 10.65 -1.16 -30.23
N VAL A 169 11.19 -0.36 -29.30
CA VAL A 169 10.82 -0.34 -27.87
C VAL A 169 10.79 1.10 -27.37
N ILE A 170 9.73 1.49 -26.66
CA ILE A 170 9.58 2.77 -25.97
C ILE A 170 9.38 2.48 -24.47
N VAL A 171 10.12 3.19 -23.60
CA VAL A 171 9.98 3.04 -22.13
C VAL A 171 10.02 4.41 -21.46
N VAL A 172 9.09 4.72 -20.56
CA VAL A 172 9.12 5.97 -19.78
C VAL A 172 8.79 5.71 -18.31
N GLU A 173 9.37 6.52 -17.41
CA GLU A 173 8.96 6.61 -16.00
C GLU A 173 8.35 7.99 -15.72
N VAL A 174 7.23 8.03 -14.99
CA VAL A 174 6.54 9.26 -14.58
C VAL A 174 6.25 9.21 -13.08
N ALA A 175 6.81 10.14 -12.31
CA ALA A 175 6.72 10.18 -10.85
C ALA A 175 5.32 10.55 -10.33
N ASN A 176 4.60 11.39 -11.07
CA ASN A 176 3.20 11.75 -10.80
C ASN A 176 2.35 11.42 -12.02
N ASN A 177 1.48 12.34 -12.45
CA ASN A 177 0.47 12.09 -13.48
C ASN A 177 1.00 12.13 -14.92
N CYS A 178 0.35 11.35 -15.78
CA CYS A 178 0.51 11.28 -17.23
C CYS A 178 -0.80 11.70 -17.93
N THR A 179 -0.73 12.71 -18.78
CA THR A 179 -1.89 13.31 -19.46
C THR A 179 -1.74 13.17 -20.98
N LEU A 180 -2.54 12.29 -21.57
CA LEU A 180 -2.49 11.94 -22.99
C LEU A 180 -3.70 12.51 -23.72
N THR A 181 -3.46 13.42 -24.65
CA THR A 181 -4.53 14.14 -25.38
C THR A 181 -4.35 14.11 -26.90
N SER A 182 -3.16 13.77 -27.40
CA SER A 182 -2.91 13.57 -28.82
C SER A 182 -3.23 12.15 -29.28
N THR A 183 -3.62 11.99 -30.55
CA THR A 183 -3.98 10.69 -31.13
C THR A 183 -3.11 10.40 -32.36
N PRO A 184 -2.01 9.64 -32.23
CA PRO A 184 -1.49 8.98 -31.02
C PRO A 184 -0.57 9.84 -30.16
N SER A 185 -0.53 9.54 -28.86
CA SER A 185 0.47 10.03 -27.92
C SER A 185 1.71 9.13 -27.86
N PHE A 186 1.55 7.84 -28.12
CA PHE A 186 2.64 6.87 -28.25
C PHE A 186 2.42 6.03 -29.51
N ASN A 187 3.44 5.86 -30.34
CA ASN A 187 3.36 5.03 -31.54
C ASN A 187 4.61 4.16 -31.75
N ALA A 188 4.47 2.87 -31.47
CA ALA A 188 5.41 1.79 -31.79
C ALA A 188 4.94 0.91 -32.98
N SER A 189 3.93 1.36 -33.73
CA SER A 189 3.30 0.53 -34.78
C SER A 189 4.22 0.29 -35.97
N ALA A 190 4.34 -0.97 -36.39
CA ALA A 190 5.24 -1.44 -37.46
C ALA A 190 6.74 -1.12 -37.22
N LEU A 191 7.17 -0.90 -35.97
CA LEU A 191 8.56 -0.55 -35.62
C LEU A 191 9.41 -1.72 -35.09
N ALA A 192 8.86 -2.93 -34.98
CA ALA A 192 9.60 -4.12 -34.52
C ALA A 192 10.19 -4.95 -35.68
N PHE A 193 10.26 -6.27 -35.48
CA PHE A 193 10.92 -7.23 -36.36
C PHE A 193 10.53 -7.05 -37.84
N ARG A 194 11.55 -7.15 -38.68
CA ARG A 194 11.47 -6.94 -40.13
C ARG A 194 10.60 -8.02 -40.78
N GLY A 195 9.65 -7.60 -41.61
CA GLY A 195 8.99 -8.55 -42.51
C GLY A 195 9.97 -9.10 -43.55
N GLY A 196 9.63 -10.25 -44.14
CA GLY A 196 10.43 -10.88 -45.19
C GLY A 196 10.59 -9.95 -46.40
N SER A 197 11.81 -9.87 -46.92
CA SER A 197 12.12 -9.15 -48.16
C SER A 197 11.58 -9.88 -49.38
N THR A 198 11.22 -9.16 -50.43
CA THR A 198 10.95 -9.74 -51.75
C THR A 198 12.25 -10.27 -52.36
N PRO A 199 12.33 -11.53 -52.80
CA PRO A 199 13.48 -12.01 -53.55
C PRO A 199 13.47 -11.39 -54.96
N GLY A 200 14.55 -10.69 -55.33
CA GLY A 200 14.72 -10.15 -56.68
C GLY A 200 15.03 -11.24 -57.70
N MET A 201 14.02 -12.03 -58.07
CA MET A 201 14.15 -13.15 -59.00
C MET A 201 13.98 -12.72 -60.46
N VAL A 202 14.86 -13.26 -61.31
CA VAL A 202 14.89 -13.03 -62.77
C VAL A 202 15.16 -14.38 -63.47
N LEU A 203 14.37 -15.41 -63.14
CA LEU A 203 14.54 -16.78 -63.68
C LEU A 203 13.17 -17.42 -64.03
N PRO A 204 13.01 -17.98 -65.23
CA PRO A 204 11.75 -18.60 -65.66
C PRO A 204 11.67 -20.08 -65.24
N LEU A 205 10.86 -20.37 -64.21
CA LEU A 205 10.59 -21.70 -63.62
C LEU A 205 11.81 -22.39 -62.98
N VAL A 206 11.59 -23.12 -61.86
CA VAL A 206 11.81 -24.58 -61.74
C VAL A 206 11.35 -25.12 -60.37
N THR A 207 10.80 -26.35 -60.38
CA THR A 207 10.50 -27.24 -59.22
C THR A 207 9.44 -26.77 -58.22
N PHE A 208 8.71 -27.73 -57.65
CA PHE A 208 7.43 -27.50 -56.97
C PHE A 208 7.48 -27.83 -55.46
N GLY A 209 8.63 -27.55 -54.86
CA GLY A 209 9.02 -27.98 -53.51
C GLY A 209 8.02 -27.65 -52.40
N ASN A 210 7.45 -28.69 -51.79
CA ASN A 210 6.55 -28.60 -50.63
C ASN A 210 7.28 -28.24 -49.30
N LYS A 211 8.53 -27.78 -49.35
CA LYS A 211 9.49 -27.69 -48.23
C LYS A 211 9.07 -26.68 -47.16
N PHE A 212 9.38 -26.97 -45.89
CA PHE A 212 9.14 -26.02 -44.80
C PHE A 212 10.26 -24.97 -44.67
N GLY A 213 11.50 -25.32 -45.02
CA GLY A 213 12.64 -24.41 -45.02
C GLY A 213 13.62 -24.76 -46.13
N HIS A 214 14.21 -23.73 -46.76
CA HIS A 214 15.30 -23.92 -47.70
C HIS A 214 16.31 -22.76 -47.70
N ILE A 215 17.50 -22.99 -48.26
CA ILE A 215 18.52 -21.96 -48.46
C ILE A 215 18.39 -21.24 -49.80
N SER A 216 17.94 -21.89 -50.87
CA SER A 216 17.80 -21.22 -52.18
C SER A 216 16.49 -20.42 -52.28
N GLN A 217 16.59 -19.19 -52.78
CA GLN A 217 15.43 -18.30 -53.00
C GLN A 217 14.48 -18.81 -54.10
N SER A 218 14.97 -19.66 -55.00
CA SER A 218 14.18 -20.27 -56.08
C SER A 218 13.07 -21.20 -55.59
N GLU A 219 13.05 -21.55 -54.30
CA GLU A 219 12.07 -22.49 -53.74
C GLU A 219 11.05 -21.83 -52.81
N GLY A 220 11.21 -20.53 -52.54
CA GLY A 220 10.28 -19.77 -51.71
C GLY A 220 10.79 -18.38 -51.33
N ALA A 221 9.87 -17.54 -50.91
CA ALA A 221 10.17 -16.19 -50.44
C ALA A 221 10.76 -16.19 -49.02
N TYR A 222 11.34 -15.06 -48.63
CA TYR A 222 11.92 -14.88 -47.29
C TYR A 222 10.85 -14.91 -46.19
N LYS A 223 11.18 -15.59 -45.09
CA LYS A 223 10.41 -15.56 -43.83
C LYS A 223 10.57 -14.20 -43.12
N GLY A 224 9.61 -13.84 -42.27
CA GLY A 224 9.74 -12.69 -41.38
C GLY A 224 10.72 -12.94 -40.23
N GLU A 225 11.35 -11.88 -39.73
CA GLU A 225 12.20 -11.89 -38.54
C GLU A 225 11.38 -12.18 -37.27
N SER A 226 12.00 -12.82 -36.28
CA SER A 226 11.35 -13.38 -35.10
C SER A 226 12.20 -13.32 -33.83
N VAL A 227 11.63 -13.80 -32.72
CA VAL A 227 12.35 -14.09 -31.48
C VAL A 227 13.39 -15.23 -31.60
N ASN A 228 13.36 -16.06 -32.66
CA ASN A 228 14.48 -16.95 -32.95
C ASN A 228 15.67 -16.11 -33.45
N GLY A 229 15.46 -15.33 -34.50
CA GLY A 229 16.47 -14.48 -35.12
C GLY A 229 16.00 -13.87 -36.44
N ASP A 230 16.98 -13.51 -37.28
CA ASP A 230 16.78 -13.01 -38.64
C ASP A 230 17.24 -14.02 -39.71
N THR A 231 17.16 -13.60 -40.98
CA THR A 231 17.60 -14.36 -42.17
C THR A 231 18.97 -15.01 -42.00
N THR A 232 19.93 -14.34 -41.37
CA THR A 232 21.29 -14.87 -41.16
C THR A 232 21.28 -16.03 -40.18
N ARG A 233 20.51 -15.92 -39.08
CA ARG A 233 20.32 -17.07 -38.18
C ARG A 233 19.53 -18.19 -38.85
N TYR A 234 18.55 -17.87 -39.69
CA TYR A 234 17.75 -18.87 -40.41
C TYR A 234 18.58 -19.73 -41.36
N GLN A 235 19.67 -19.21 -41.95
CA GLN A 235 20.61 -20.01 -42.75
C GLN A 235 21.23 -21.17 -41.97
N THR A 236 21.47 -21.03 -40.65
CA THR A 236 22.04 -22.11 -39.82
C THR A 236 21.12 -23.34 -39.71
N TYR A 237 19.80 -23.14 -39.83
CA TYR A 237 18.78 -24.19 -39.89
C TYR A 237 18.46 -24.61 -41.34
N SER A 238 19.18 -24.08 -42.34
CA SER A 238 18.83 -24.18 -43.77
C SER A 238 17.43 -23.63 -44.11
N ALA A 239 16.97 -22.60 -43.39
CA ALA A 239 15.56 -22.24 -43.26
C ALA A 239 15.23 -20.76 -43.58
N GLN A 240 15.97 -20.09 -44.46
CA GLN A 240 15.69 -18.66 -44.76
C GLN A 240 14.46 -18.45 -45.67
N HIS A 241 14.11 -19.43 -46.49
CA HIS A 241 13.01 -19.40 -47.46
C HIS A 241 11.88 -20.39 -47.13
N CYS A 242 10.83 -20.41 -47.96
CA CYS A 242 9.74 -21.39 -47.98
C CYS A 242 8.74 -21.27 -46.81
N ARG A 243 7.77 -22.19 -46.74
CA ARG A 243 6.49 -21.95 -46.06
C ARG A 243 6.47 -21.97 -44.53
N GLY A 244 7.39 -22.64 -43.85
CA GLY A 244 7.32 -22.78 -42.40
C GLY A 244 7.44 -21.44 -41.67
N ALA A 245 6.68 -21.22 -40.61
CA ALA A 245 6.98 -20.15 -39.66
C ALA A 245 8.32 -20.40 -38.96
N MET A 246 8.92 -19.38 -38.36
CA MET A 246 10.10 -19.51 -37.49
C MET A 246 9.82 -18.72 -36.21
N ALA A 247 9.50 -19.43 -35.11
CA ALA A 247 8.86 -18.84 -33.94
C ALA A 247 7.70 -17.90 -34.38
N ASN A 248 7.63 -16.68 -33.85
CA ASN A 248 6.58 -15.72 -34.19
C ASN A 248 6.72 -15.02 -35.55
N GLY A 249 7.79 -15.31 -36.32
CA GLY A 249 7.96 -14.82 -37.69
C GLY A 249 7.15 -15.65 -38.69
N GLY A 250 6.37 -14.98 -39.54
CA GLY A 250 5.56 -15.63 -40.58
C GLY A 250 6.41 -16.26 -41.68
N GLY A 251 6.00 -17.44 -42.16
CA GLY A 251 6.67 -18.12 -43.27
C GLY A 251 6.47 -17.40 -44.61
N GLY A 252 7.46 -17.48 -45.50
CA GLY A 252 7.32 -16.93 -46.86
C GLY A 252 6.39 -17.78 -47.73
N GLY A 253 5.93 -17.25 -48.86
CA GLY A 253 5.30 -18.07 -49.90
C GLY A 253 6.25 -19.16 -50.41
N THR A 254 5.73 -20.34 -50.74
CA THR A 254 6.48 -21.44 -51.37
C THR A 254 5.72 -21.91 -52.61
N THR A 255 6.42 -22.39 -53.65
CA THR A 255 5.85 -22.70 -54.99
C THR A 255 5.12 -21.53 -55.65
N HIS A 256 4.59 -21.70 -56.87
CA HIS A 256 4.33 -20.57 -57.76
C HIS A 256 3.27 -19.59 -57.21
N ASN A 257 3.76 -18.39 -56.88
CA ASN A 257 3.01 -17.16 -56.59
C ASN A 257 1.93 -17.31 -55.49
N SER A 258 2.28 -18.09 -54.46
CA SER A 258 1.55 -18.18 -53.18
C SER A 258 1.88 -17.03 -52.23
N GLY A 259 0.98 -16.76 -51.30
CA GLY A 259 1.10 -15.64 -50.36
C GLY A 259 2.00 -15.92 -49.16
N GLY A 260 2.57 -14.87 -48.56
CA GLY A 260 3.30 -14.95 -47.29
C GLY A 260 2.36 -15.11 -46.09
N GLY A 261 2.80 -15.83 -45.07
CA GLY A 261 2.11 -15.96 -43.78
C GLY A 261 2.34 -14.73 -42.90
N GLY A 262 1.34 -14.35 -42.11
CA GLY A 262 1.44 -13.25 -41.15
C GLY A 262 2.31 -13.61 -39.94
N GLY A 263 3.00 -12.64 -39.37
CA GLY A 263 3.70 -12.76 -38.09
C GLY A 263 2.73 -12.76 -36.91
N ALA A 264 3.25 -13.03 -35.72
CA ALA A 264 2.48 -13.20 -34.49
C ALA A 264 3.11 -12.48 -33.29
N ASN A 265 2.37 -12.43 -32.18
CA ASN A 265 2.95 -12.11 -30.87
C ASN A 265 2.39 -13.03 -29.78
N VAL A 266 1.13 -12.88 -29.37
CA VAL A 266 0.55 -13.69 -28.28
C VAL A 266 -0.62 -14.55 -28.75
N GLY A 267 -0.98 -15.55 -27.95
CA GLY A 267 -2.14 -16.42 -28.16
C GLY A 267 -1.97 -17.77 -27.45
N LEU A 268 -3.05 -18.55 -27.37
CA LEU A 268 -3.04 -19.88 -26.73
C LEU A 268 -2.14 -20.84 -27.53
N LEU A 269 -1.05 -21.33 -26.94
CA LEU A 269 -0.11 -22.25 -27.61
C LEU A 269 -0.81 -23.53 -28.12
N SER A 270 -1.71 -24.09 -27.30
CA SER A 270 -2.47 -25.32 -27.62
C SER A 270 -3.50 -25.14 -28.75
N ALA A 271 -3.86 -23.91 -29.08
CA ALA A 271 -4.76 -23.59 -30.20
C ALA A 271 -4.01 -23.30 -31.51
N TYR A 272 -2.67 -23.33 -31.52
CA TYR A 272 -1.90 -23.07 -32.73
C TYR A 272 -1.90 -24.29 -33.66
N ASN A 273 -2.35 -24.10 -34.90
CA ASN A 273 -2.26 -25.12 -35.96
C ASN A 273 -1.65 -24.57 -37.26
N GLY A 274 -1.17 -23.31 -37.25
CA GLY A 274 -0.54 -22.64 -38.39
C GLY A 274 -1.48 -22.27 -39.54
N ARG A 275 -2.77 -22.64 -39.50
CA ARG A 275 -3.74 -22.33 -40.55
C ARG A 275 -4.41 -20.96 -40.40
N GLY A 276 -4.26 -20.28 -39.27
CA GLY A 276 -4.93 -19.00 -38.98
C GLY A 276 -6.46 -19.13 -38.85
N ASN A 277 -7.17 -18.01 -38.96
CA ASN A 277 -8.63 -17.95 -38.85
C ASN A 277 -9.31 -17.75 -40.22
N PRO A 278 -10.09 -18.73 -40.73
CA PRO A 278 -10.76 -18.64 -42.02
C PRO A 278 -11.82 -17.53 -42.02
N GLN A 279 -11.91 -16.77 -43.12
CA GLN A 279 -12.93 -15.74 -43.25
C GLN A 279 -14.34 -16.35 -43.35
N ALA A 280 -15.25 -15.85 -42.52
CA ALA A 280 -16.65 -16.29 -42.47
C ALA A 280 -17.39 -16.07 -43.80
N GLY A 281 -18.44 -16.87 -44.03
CA GLY A 281 -19.27 -16.82 -45.24
C GLY A 281 -18.85 -17.80 -46.35
N PHE A 282 -17.66 -18.39 -46.26
CA PHE A 282 -17.06 -19.22 -47.31
C PHE A 282 -16.96 -20.72 -46.96
N ASN A 283 -17.87 -21.20 -46.11
CA ASN A 283 -17.73 -22.48 -45.41
C ASN A 283 -17.53 -23.69 -46.35
N ALA A 284 -18.19 -23.72 -47.52
CA ALA A 284 -18.02 -24.78 -48.51
C ALA A 284 -16.59 -24.83 -49.07
N ALA A 285 -16.01 -23.68 -49.42
CA ALA A 285 -14.66 -23.59 -49.98
C ALA A 285 -13.56 -23.92 -48.95
N TRP A 286 -13.77 -23.59 -47.68
CA TRP A 286 -12.88 -24.00 -46.59
C TRP A 286 -12.97 -25.51 -46.31
N ASN A 287 -14.18 -26.07 -46.22
CA ASN A 287 -14.36 -27.48 -45.89
C ASN A 287 -13.89 -28.44 -47.01
N LEU A 288 -13.71 -27.97 -48.24
CA LEU A 288 -13.12 -28.73 -49.34
C LEU A 288 -11.59 -28.90 -49.25
N GLU A 289 -10.88 -28.11 -48.43
CA GLU A 289 -9.50 -28.43 -48.06
C GLU A 289 -9.45 -29.56 -47.02
N SER A 290 -10.35 -29.47 -46.03
CA SER A 290 -10.30 -30.26 -44.81
C SER A 290 -11.66 -30.15 -44.13
N ALA A 291 -12.31 -31.28 -43.82
CA ALA A 291 -13.59 -31.28 -43.13
C ALA A 291 -13.51 -30.48 -41.81
N GLY A 292 -14.55 -29.68 -41.54
CA GLY A 292 -14.62 -28.82 -40.36
C GLY A 292 -13.73 -27.57 -40.38
N PHE A 293 -12.86 -27.38 -41.38
CA PHE A 293 -11.89 -26.29 -41.40
C PHE A 293 -12.55 -24.90 -41.30
N ALA A 294 -13.75 -24.71 -41.89
CA ALA A 294 -14.52 -23.48 -41.82
C ALA A 294 -14.85 -22.99 -40.38
N GLY A 295 -14.92 -23.90 -39.41
CA GLY A 295 -15.18 -23.59 -38.00
C GLY A 295 -13.93 -23.66 -37.11
N SER A 296 -12.77 -24.02 -37.67
CA SER A 296 -11.52 -24.08 -36.91
C SER A 296 -10.92 -22.69 -36.73
N THR A 297 -10.30 -22.45 -35.58
CA THR A 297 -9.53 -21.24 -35.31
C THR A 297 -8.06 -21.59 -35.05
N SER A 298 -7.18 -20.60 -35.19
CA SER A 298 -5.79 -20.68 -34.75
C SER A 298 -5.40 -19.41 -34.01
N SER A 299 -4.66 -19.57 -32.93
CA SER A 299 -3.83 -18.50 -32.38
C SER A 299 -2.67 -18.16 -33.33
N GLY A 300 -1.95 -17.08 -33.05
CA GLY A 300 -0.78 -16.67 -33.83
C GLY A 300 -1.13 -15.98 -35.15
N GLY A 301 -0.30 -16.17 -36.17
CA GLY A 301 -0.45 -15.54 -37.47
C GLY A 301 -1.48 -16.23 -38.37
N GLY A 302 -2.03 -15.47 -39.31
CA GLY A 302 -2.79 -15.97 -40.45
C GLY A 302 -1.88 -16.57 -41.51
N ARG A 303 -2.38 -17.53 -42.30
CA ARG A 303 -1.61 -18.15 -43.39
C ARG A 303 -1.78 -17.40 -44.70
N GLY A 304 -0.80 -17.49 -45.58
CA GLY A 304 -0.87 -16.98 -46.95
C GLY A 304 -1.77 -17.81 -47.87
N GLY A 305 -2.21 -17.21 -48.97
CA GLY A 305 -3.10 -17.82 -49.95
C GLY A 305 -2.42 -18.87 -50.85
N TYR A 306 -3.26 -19.58 -51.60
CA TYR A 306 -2.87 -20.71 -52.43
C TYR A 306 -1.98 -20.34 -53.61
N THR A 307 -1.39 -21.36 -54.24
CA THR A 307 -0.58 -21.21 -55.46
C THR A 307 -1.41 -20.77 -56.67
N TRP A 308 -0.72 -20.44 -57.76
CA TRP A 308 -1.31 -20.08 -59.03
C TRP A 308 -2.26 -21.14 -59.62
N SER A 309 -3.23 -20.70 -60.43
CA SER A 309 -4.05 -21.56 -61.30
C SER A 309 -4.22 -20.96 -62.70
N ASN A 310 -4.16 -21.81 -63.74
CA ASN A 310 -4.36 -21.38 -65.13
C ASN A 310 -5.81 -21.55 -65.62
N SER A 311 -6.66 -22.21 -64.81
CA SER A 311 -8.10 -22.36 -65.00
C SER A 311 -8.86 -21.80 -63.80
N ASN A 312 -10.11 -21.42 -64.04
CA ASN A 312 -11.00 -20.76 -63.09
C ASN A 312 -12.18 -21.68 -62.74
N GLN A 313 -12.02 -22.48 -61.68
CA GLN A 313 -13.03 -23.42 -61.19
C GLN A 313 -13.87 -22.80 -60.06
N ASN A 314 -14.99 -23.43 -59.72
CA ASN A 314 -15.80 -23.01 -58.58
C ASN A 314 -15.14 -23.46 -57.25
N PRO A 315 -14.65 -22.55 -56.39
CA PRO A 315 -13.98 -22.91 -55.14
C PRO A 315 -14.90 -23.57 -54.11
N GLY A 316 -16.23 -23.46 -54.25
CA GLY A 316 -17.22 -24.12 -53.40
C GLY A 316 -17.58 -25.55 -53.81
N THR A 317 -17.00 -26.08 -54.91
CA THR A 317 -17.21 -27.48 -55.36
C THR A 317 -15.91 -28.17 -55.77
N THR A 318 -14.90 -27.45 -56.28
CA THR A 318 -13.61 -28.01 -56.70
C THR A 318 -12.54 -27.73 -55.63
N ALA A 319 -12.08 -28.79 -54.94
CA ALA A 319 -11.06 -28.69 -53.90
C ALA A 319 -9.71 -28.11 -54.39
N PRO A 320 -8.95 -27.36 -53.55
CA PRO A 320 -7.60 -26.93 -53.88
C PRO A 320 -6.67 -28.13 -54.11
N GLY A 321 -5.75 -28.04 -55.06
CA GLY A 321 -4.88 -29.14 -55.50
C GLY A 321 -5.47 -30.05 -56.58
N ALA A 322 -6.77 -29.97 -56.89
CA ALA A 322 -7.38 -30.76 -57.95
C ALA A 322 -6.92 -30.32 -59.36
N GLY A 323 -6.65 -31.29 -60.25
CA GLY A 323 -6.10 -31.03 -61.59
C GLY A 323 -6.97 -30.13 -62.50
N ALA A 324 -8.27 -30.00 -62.22
CA ALA A 324 -9.17 -29.10 -62.94
C ALA A 324 -8.83 -27.60 -62.80
N TRP A 325 -8.06 -27.23 -61.76
CA TRP A 325 -7.54 -25.86 -61.60
C TRP A 325 -6.40 -25.53 -62.58
N GLY A 326 -5.66 -26.55 -63.02
CA GLY A 326 -4.51 -26.43 -63.93
C GLY A 326 -3.40 -25.49 -63.43
N GLY A 327 -2.32 -25.39 -64.21
CA GLY A 327 -1.10 -24.71 -63.77
C GLY A 327 -0.54 -25.38 -62.52
N ASP A 328 -0.35 -24.61 -61.45
CA ASP A 328 0.09 -25.13 -60.14
C ASP A 328 -1.04 -25.81 -59.33
N ASN A 329 -2.21 -26.04 -59.93
CA ASN A 329 -3.40 -26.69 -59.35
C ASN A 329 -3.97 -26.01 -58.08
N ARG A 330 -3.60 -24.74 -57.80
CA ARG A 330 -4.12 -23.99 -56.64
C ARG A 330 -3.92 -24.74 -55.31
N ARG A 331 -2.70 -25.22 -55.06
CA ARG A 331 -2.33 -26.02 -53.88
C ARG A 331 -2.32 -25.18 -52.60
N VAL A 332 -2.48 -25.85 -51.46
CA VAL A 332 -2.53 -25.30 -50.09
C VAL A 332 -1.11 -24.95 -49.58
N MET A 333 -0.32 -24.21 -50.37
CA MET A 333 1.13 -23.98 -50.13
C MET A 333 1.51 -22.52 -49.82
N GLY A 334 0.56 -21.71 -49.36
CA GLY A 334 0.88 -20.42 -48.76
C GLY A 334 1.72 -20.54 -47.48
N GLY A 335 2.42 -19.46 -47.14
CA GLY A 335 3.24 -19.35 -45.93
C GLY A 335 2.43 -19.56 -44.66
N ILE A 336 2.98 -20.31 -43.71
CA ILE A 336 2.37 -20.60 -42.41
C ILE A 336 2.47 -19.37 -41.51
N GLY A 337 1.40 -19.08 -40.76
CA GLY A 337 1.38 -17.96 -39.82
C GLY A 337 2.29 -18.17 -38.61
N GLY A 338 2.88 -17.10 -38.08
CA GLY A 338 3.81 -17.15 -36.95
C GLY A 338 3.23 -17.81 -35.70
N TRP A 339 4.08 -18.48 -34.92
CA TRP A 339 3.71 -19.09 -33.64
C TRP A 339 3.42 -18.00 -32.58
N PRO A 340 2.38 -18.15 -31.74
CA PRO A 340 2.20 -17.31 -30.55
C PRO A 340 3.31 -17.54 -29.52
N LEU A 341 3.50 -16.56 -28.63
CA LEU A 341 4.48 -16.56 -27.55
C LEU A 341 3.80 -16.60 -26.19
N ASP A 342 4.46 -17.24 -25.22
CA ASP A 342 3.93 -17.46 -23.88
C ASP A 342 4.33 -16.34 -22.90
N TYR A 343 3.37 -15.45 -22.62
CA TYR A 343 3.52 -14.36 -21.64
C TYR A 343 3.33 -14.83 -20.18
N SER A 344 2.82 -16.03 -19.92
CA SER A 344 2.69 -16.55 -18.53
C SER A 344 4.05 -16.74 -17.84
N THR A 345 5.11 -16.85 -18.64
CA THR A 345 6.51 -16.89 -18.21
C THR A 345 7.04 -15.56 -17.62
N GLY A 346 6.24 -14.49 -17.59
CA GLY A 346 6.69 -13.17 -17.14
C GLY A 346 7.67 -12.48 -18.09
N LYS A 347 7.61 -12.82 -19.39
CA LYS A 347 8.48 -12.29 -20.45
C LYS A 347 7.77 -11.22 -21.27
N LEU A 348 8.55 -10.32 -21.86
CA LEU A 348 8.06 -9.31 -22.82
C LEU A 348 8.64 -9.57 -24.20
N PHE A 349 7.78 -9.52 -25.22
CA PHE A 349 8.15 -9.72 -26.62
C PHE A 349 7.63 -8.58 -27.49
N VAL A 350 7.91 -8.66 -28.79
CA VAL A 350 7.41 -7.75 -29.83
C VAL A 350 6.88 -8.55 -31.02
N GLY A 351 6.04 -7.94 -31.83
CA GLY A 351 5.44 -8.58 -32.99
C GLY A 351 6.50 -9.11 -33.97
N GLY A 352 6.30 -10.34 -34.44
CA GLY A 352 7.08 -10.94 -35.51
C GLY A 352 6.76 -10.31 -36.86
N GLY A 353 7.74 -10.31 -37.77
CA GLY A 353 7.52 -9.92 -39.15
C GLY A 353 6.63 -10.92 -39.88
N GLY A 354 5.83 -10.47 -40.84
CA GLY A 354 5.19 -11.36 -41.82
C GLY A 354 6.22 -11.86 -42.85
N GLY A 355 5.95 -12.98 -43.50
CA GLY A 355 6.75 -13.47 -44.62
C GLY A 355 6.42 -12.74 -45.92
N ALA A 356 7.37 -12.70 -46.86
CA ALA A 356 7.11 -12.22 -48.21
C ALA A 356 6.25 -13.23 -49.01
N GLY A 357 5.51 -12.75 -50.02
CA GLY A 357 4.90 -13.62 -51.03
C GLY A 357 5.93 -14.16 -52.02
N HIS A 358 5.64 -15.31 -52.64
CA HIS A 358 6.48 -15.84 -53.73
C HIS A 358 6.41 -14.93 -54.96
N GLY A 359 7.53 -14.71 -55.64
CA GLY A 359 7.53 -14.02 -56.91
C GLY A 359 8.60 -14.45 -57.89
N ASN A 360 8.29 -14.32 -59.18
CA ASN A 360 9.20 -14.72 -60.27
C ASN A 360 9.46 -13.62 -61.31
N ASP A 361 8.78 -12.46 -61.23
CA ASP A 361 9.05 -11.28 -62.08
C ASP A 361 9.14 -9.96 -61.28
N ASN A 362 9.48 -10.07 -59.99
CA ASN A 362 9.69 -8.97 -59.04
C ASN A 362 8.45 -8.10 -58.78
N ARG A 363 7.26 -8.72 -58.75
CA ARG A 363 5.99 -8.08 -58.35
C ARG A 363 5.50 -8.50 -56.96
N SER A 364 6.18 -9.44 -56.32
CA SER A 364 5.76 -9.99 -55.01
C SER A 364 5.64 -8.94 -53.92
N GLY A 365 4.81 -9.24 -52.92
CA GLY A 365 4.64 -8.39 -51.74
C GLY A 365 5.65 -8.71 -50.64
N ALA A 366 6.38 -7.71 -50.16
CA ALA A 366 7.18 -7.79 -48.94
C ALA A 366 6.29 -8.01 -47.70
N GLY A 367 6.83 -8.69 -46.68
CA GLY A 367 6.14 -8.90 -45.42
C GLY A 367 6.03 -7.62 -44.58
N GLY A 368 4.97 -7.51 -43.78
CA GLY A 368 4.79 -6.41 -42.84
C GLY A 368 5.72 -6.50 -41.63
N ARG A 369 6.22 -5.36 -41.13
CA ARG A 369 6.95 -5.26 -39.85
C ARG A 369 6.03 -5.50 -38.67
N GLY A 370 6.51 -6.16 -37.61
CA GLY A 370 5.76 -6.30 -36.37
C GLY A 370 5.58 -5.00 -35.58
N GLY A 371 4.64 -4.97 -34.65
CA GLY A 371 4.46 -3.88 -33.68
C GLY A 371 5.48 -3.95 -32.52
N GLY A 372 5.94 -2.80 -32.05
CA GLY A 372 6.93 -2.68 -30.98
C GLY A 372 6.38 -2.85 -29.56
N LEU A 373 7.25 -2.60 -28.58
CA LEU A 373 6.91 -2.56 -27.15
C LEU A 373 6.74 -1.11 -26.71
N VAL A 374 5.70 -0.81 -25.92
CA VAL A 374 5.56 0.42 -25.13
C VAL A 374 5.43 0.03 -23.66
N TYR A 375 6.28 0.58 -22.80
CA TYR A 375 6.20 0.40 -21.34
C TYR A 375 6.08 1.78 -20.67
N ILE A 376 5.01 2.00 -19.93
CA ILE A 376 4.77 3.22 -19.15
C ILE A 376 4.73 2.85 -17.67
N LEU A 377 5.75 3.29 -16.92
CA LEU A 377 5.79 3.20 -15.46
C LEU A 377 5.31 4.54 -14.88
N CYS A 378 4.18 4.57 -14.18
CA CYS A 378 3.54 5.80 -13.70
C CYS A 378 3.09 5.66 -12.25
N TYR A 379 3.74 6.38 -11.32
CA TYR A 379 3.38 6.29 -9.91
C TYR A 379 2.14 7.14 -9.55
N GLY A 380 1.69 8.02 -10.46
CA GLY A 380 0.41 8.72 -10.39
C GLY A 380 -0.63 8.17 -11.37
N ASN A 381 -1.53 9.04 -11.84
CA ASN A 381 -2.65 8.70 -12.72
C ASN A 381 -2.28 8.88 -14.19
N ILE A 382 -2.73 7.98 -15.07
CA ILE A 382 -2.68 8.16 -16.53
C ILE A 382 -4.09 8.47 -17.06
N SER A 383 -4.26 9.54 -17.85
CA SER A 383 -5.59 10.08 -18.18
C SER A 383 -5.68 10.81 -19.53
N GLY A 384 -6.90 10.91 -20.08
CA GLY A 384 -7.22 11.74 -21.25
C GLY A 384 -7.72 10.96 -22.48
N ALA A 385 -7.86 11.65 -23.61
CA ALA A 385 -8.46 11.12 -24.84
C ALA A 385 -7.44 10.61 -25.89
N GLY A 386 -6.14 10.64 -25.56
CA GLY A 386 -5.06 10.19 -26.45
C GLY A 386 -5.03 8.67 -26.64
N THR A 387 -4.19 8.22 -27.58
CA THR A 387 -4.05 6.78 -27.91
C THR A 387 -2.60 6.28 -27.88
N ILE A 388 -2.45 5.01 -27.50
CA ILE A 388 -1.21 4.24 -27.44
C ILE A 388 -1.28 3.14 -28.50
N LEU A 389 -0.43 3.22 -29.53
CA LEU A 389 -0.48 2.32 -30.67
C LEU A 389 0.81 1.47 -30.76
N ALA A 390 0.66 0.16 -30.85
CA ALA A 390 1.72 -0.77 -31.21
C ALA A 390 1.19 -1.82 -32.20
N ASN A 391 0.55 -1.37 -33.28
CA ASN A 391 -0.04 -2.28 -34.27
C ASN A 391 1.03 -2.94 -35.15
N GLY A 392 0.76 -4.13 -35.67
CA GLY A 392 1.53 -4.73 -36.74
C GLY A 392 1.33 -3.97 -38.06
N GLY A 393 2.38 -3.87 -38.87
CA GLY A 393 2.31 -3.30 -40.20
C GLY A 393 1.62 -4.25 -41.18
N ASN A 394 0.85 -3.69 -42.11
CA ASN A 394 0.22 -4.47 -43.19
C ASN A 394 1.28 -5.16 -44.06
N GLY A 395 0.92 -6.30 -44.63
CA GLY A 395 1.71 -6.93 -45.69
C GLY A 395 1.56 -6.16 -46.99
N SER A 396 2.61 -6.08 -47.80
CA SER A 396 2.55 -5.39 -49.09
C SER A 396 1.70 -6.17 -50.09
N ASN A 397 0.88 -5.45 -50.86
CA ASN A 397 0.17 -5.99 -52.01
C ASN A 397 1.16 -6.47 -53.09
N SER A 398 0.71 -7.36 -53.99
CA SER A 398 1.42 -7.56 -55.26
C SER A 398 1.38 -6.27 -56.09
N THR A 399 2.44 -5.92 -56.81
CA THR A 399 2.48 -4.68 -57.59
C THR A 399 1.55 -4.71 -58.81
N THR A 400 1.06 -3.55 -59.25
CA THR A 400 0.01 -3.42 -60.26
C THR A 400 0.56 -3.33 -61.69
N GLY A 401 0.24 -4.31 -62.55
CA GLY A 401 0.49 -4.23 -63.99
C GLY A 401 -0.06 -5.45 -64.76
N CYS A 402 -0.24 -5.34 -66.07
CA CYS A 402 -0.96 -6.33 -66.88
C CYS A 402 -0.14 -7.53 -67.40
N ALA A 403 0.88 -7.94 -66.65
CA ALA A 403 1.55 -9.22 -66.83
C ALA A 403 1.67 -9.89 -65.46
N THR A 404 1.45 -11.21 -65.43
CA THR A 404 1.78 -12.16 -64.34
C THR A 404 1.87 -11.58 -62.93
N ASN A 405 0.80 -11.65 -62.14
CA ASN A 405 0.90 -11.26 -60.73
C ASN A 405 1.72 -12.27 -59.91
N ASP A 406 2.48 -11.75 -58.95
CA ASP A 406 3.15 -12.51 -57.90
C ASP A 406 2.26 -12.63 -56.64
N GLY A 407 2.70 -13.45 -55.68
CA GLY A 407 2.05 -13.58 -54.37
C GLY A 407 2.27 -12.35 -53.48
N ALA A 408 1.28 -12.03 -52.64
CA ALA A 408 1.34 -10.88 -51.74
C ALA A 408 1.95 -11.21 -50.37
N GLY A 409 2.44 -10.19 -49.67
CA GLY A 409 3.14 -10.35 -48.39
C GLY A 409 2.20 -10.57 -47.21
N GLY A 410 2.59 -11.43 -46.28
CA GLY A 410 1.92 -11.57 -44.99
C GLY A 410 2.19 -10.38 -44.08
N ALA A 411 1.27 -10.05 -43.17
CA ALA A 411 1.40 -8.88 -42.32
C ALA A 411 2.22 -9.13 -41.04
N GLY A 412 2.67 -8.07 -40.38
CA GLY A 412 3.34 -8.16 -39.08
C GLY A 412 2.36 -8.45 -37.94
N GLY A 413 2.85 -9.15 -36.91
CA GLY A 413 2.11 -9.35 -35.65
C GLY A 413 1.98 -8.05 -34.85
N GLY A 414 0.93 -7.94 -34.03
CA GLY A 414 0.72 -6.84 -33.09
C GLY A 414 1.80 -6.80 -32.01
N GLY A 415 2.08 -5.61 -31.49
CA GLY A 415 3.11 -5.36 -30.49
C GLY A 415 2.68 -5.63 -29.06
N THR A 416 3.28 -4.90 -28.13
CA THR A 416 3.08 -5.07 -26.69
C THR A 416 2.90 -3.70 -26.03
N VAL A 417 1.91 -3.56 -25.17
CA VAL A 417 1.74 -2.37 -24.33
C VAL A 417 1.69 -2.80 -22.87
N ILE A 418 2.53 -2.19 -22.04
CA ILE A 418 2.57 -2.38 -20.59
C ILE A 418 2.29 -1.04 -19.91
N LEU A 419 1.25 -1.01 -19.08
CA LEU A 419 0.90 0.10 -18.21
C LEU A 419 1.10 -0.34 -16.75
N ASP A 420 2.22 0.06 -16.17
CA ASP A 420 2.64 -0.22 -14.80
C ASP A 420 2.33 1.02 -13.94
N ILE A 421 1.08 1.12 -13.50
CA ILE A 421 0.43 2.31 -12.92
C ILE A 421 0.12 2.07 -11.43
N ILE A 422 0.52 3.00 -10.55
CA ILE A 422 0.20 2.94 -9.10
C ILE A 422 -1.04 3.79 -8.74
N GLY A 423 -1.39 4.76 -9.60
CA GLY A 423 -2.68 5.44 -9.58
C GLY A 423 -3.72 4.78 -10.49
N THR A 424 -4.67 5.56 -10.98
CA THR A 424 -5.77 5.10 -11.86
C THR A 424 -5.49 5.37 -13.34
N THR A 425 -5.99 4.47 -14.20
CA THR A 425 -6.05 4.72 -15.65
C THR A 425 -7.44 5.23 -16.06
N ASN A 426 -7.52 6.48 -16.51
CA ASN A 426 -8.72 7.17 -16.96
C ASN A 426 -8.57 7.63 -18.43
N LEU A 427 -8.31 6.68 -19.33
CA LEU A 427 -8.24 6.94 -20.78
C LEU A 427 -9.64 6.80 -21.39
N THR A 428 -10.16 7.88 -21.98
CA THR A 428 -11.56 7.99 -22.41
C THR A 428 -11.83 7.61 -23.86
N ASN A 429 -10.78 7.30 -24.62
CA ASN A 429 -10.89 6.95 -26.04
C ASN A 429 -11.35 5.49 -26.22
N ALA A 430 -12.31 5.24 -27.11
CA ALA A 430 -12.84 3.89 -27.39
C ALA A 430 -11.78 2.90 -27.91
N THR A 431 -10.65 3.39 -28.45
CA THR A 431 -9.46 2.60 -28.77
C THR A 431 -8.19 3.21 -28.16
N ALA A 432 -8.26 3.60 -26.88
CA ALA A 432 -7.14 4.17 -26.12
C ALA A 432 -5.84 3.35 -26.23
N ILE A 433 -5.93 2.02 -26.32
CA ILE A 433 -4.79 1.14 -26.61
C ILE A 433 -5.10 0.28 -27.84
N SER A 434 -4.17 0.23 -28.81
CA SER A 434 -4.31 -0.62 -30.01
C SER A 434 -3.04 -1.42 -30.27
N VAL A 435 -3.15 -2.75 -30.21
CA VAL A 435 -2.06 -3.71 -30.45
C VAL A 435 -2.45 -4.75 -31.50
N ARG A 436 -3.19 -4.31 -32.53
CA ARG A 436 -3.76 -5.19 -33.55
C ARG A 436 -2.68 -5.77 -34.46
N GLY A 437 -2.92 -6.97 -34.99
CA GLY A 437 -2.12 -7.46 -36.13
C GLY A 437 -2.39 -6.65 -37.40
N GLY A 438 -1.41 -6.60 -38.31
CA GLY A 438 -1.58 -5.92 -39.61
C GLY A 438 -2.46 -6.73 -40.57
N ASN A 439 -3.05 -6.08 -41.58
CA ASN A 439 -3.80 -6.75 -42.63
C ASN A 439 -2.88 -7.34 -43.70
N GLY A 440 -3.17 -8.56 -44.17
CA GLY A 440 -2.40 -9.23 -45.22
C GLY A 440 -2.47 -8.50 -46.57
N GLY A 441 -1.43 -8.60 -47.38
CA GLY A 441 -1.36 -7.94 -48.68
C GLY A 441 -2.39 -8.48 -49.68
N ASN A 442 -3.01 -7.59 -50.45
CA ASN A 442 -3.97 -7.94 -51.49
C ASN A 442 -3.28 -8.31 -52.82
N VAL A 443 -3.98 -9.06 -53.67
CA VAL A 443 -3.60 -9.31 -55.07
C VAL A 443 -4.61 -8.65 -56.00
N SER A 444 -4.17 -7.72 -56.84
CA SER A 444 -5.04 -7.01 -57.79
C SER A 444 -4.78 -7.43 -59.24
N ASN A 445 -5.72 -8.17 -59.83
CA ASN A 445 -5.67 -8.72 -61.19
C ASN A 445 -6.68 -7.99 -62.08
N ASN A 446 -6.26 -6.84 -62.64
CA ASN A 446 -7.16 -5.82 -63.17
C ASN A 446 -7.23 -5.77 -64.72
N CYS A 447 -6.79 -6.84 -65.40
CA CYS A 447 -6.36 -6.77 -66.81
C CYS A 447 -7.07 -7.74 -67.77
N GLY A 448 -8.27 -8.22 -67.42
CA GLY A 448 -9.20 -8.86 -68.37
C GLY A 448 -8.77 -10.19 -69.00
N ILE A 449 -7.70 -10.84 -68.51
CA ILE A 449 -7.11 -12.04 -69.13
C ILE A 449 -8.08 -13.24 -69.05
N PRO A 450 -8.40 -13.92 -70.19
CA PRO A 450 -9.28 -15.09 -70.32
C PRO A 450 -9.58 -16.00 -69.11
N ASN A 451 -8.53 -16.47 -68.42
CA ASN A 451 -8.57 -17.75 -67.70
C ASN A 451 -7.59 -17.90 -66.51
N SER A 452 -6.43 -17.22 -66.52
CA SER A 452 -5.31 -17.47 -65.59
C SER A 452 -5.38 -16.68 -64.27
N ASN A 453 -6.40 -16.91 -63.44
CA ASN A 453 -6.91 -15.89 -62.52
C ASN A 453 -6.93 -16.23 -61.00
N SER A 454 -6.04 -17.07 -60.48
CA SER A 454 -5.82 -17.23 -59.01
C SER A 454 -4.36 -17.01 -58.63
N TYR A 455 -4.09 -16.23 -57.57
CA TYR A 455 -2.77 -16.10 -56.92
C TYR A 455 -2.96 -15.86 -55.40
N GLY A 456 -1.95 -16.09 -54.58
CA GLY A 456 -2.10 -16.09 -53.12
C GLY A 456 -2.01 -14.70 -52.45
N PRO A 457 -3.07 -14.23 -51.76
CA PRO A 457 -2.99 -13.03 -50.91
C PRO A 457 -2.22 -13.31 -49.62
N GLY A 458 -1.78 -12.27 -48.92
CA GLY A 458 -1.07 -12.39 -47.65
C GLY A 458 -1.95 -12.86 -46.49
N GLY A 459 -1.35 -13.57 -45.53
CA GLY A 459 -1.98 -13.86 -44.24
C GLY A 459 -2.03 -12.63 -43.32
N GLY A 460 -3.09 -12.51 -42.55
CA GLY A 460 -3.23 -11.46 -41.53
C GLY A 460 -2.30 -11.67 -40.34
N GLY A 461 -1.86 -10.60 -39.69
CA GLY A 461 -0.99 -10.67 -38.51
C GLY A 461 -1.77 -11.10 -37.27
N GLY A 462 -1.15 -11.89 -36.39
CA GLY A 462 -1.71 -12.17 -35.06
C GLY A 462 -1.73 -10.92 -34.17
N GLY A 463 -2.67 -10.86 -33.24
CA GLY A 463 -2.78 -9.75 -32.28
C GLY A 463 -1.65 -9.70 -31.25
N GLY A 464 -1.51 -8.53 -30.64
CA GLY A 464 -0.51 -8.20 -29.63
C GLY A 464 -0.98 -8.39 -28.19
N TYR A 465 -0.17 -7.94 -27.24
CA TYR A 465 -0.40 -8.07 -25.80
C TYR A 465 -0.66 -6.73 -25.11
N ILE A 466 -1.58 -6.69 -24.14
CA ILE A 466 -1.71 -5.56 -23.21
C ILE A 466 -1.64 -6.07 -21.77
N GLY A 467 -0.65 -5.59 -21.00
CA GLY A 467 -0.60 -5.75 -19.54
C GLY A 467 -0.92 -4.43 -18.85
N VAL A 468 -1.84 -4.42 -17.89
CA VAL A 468 -2.21 -3.22 -17.12
C VAL A 468 -2.32 -3.55 -15.64
N THR A 469 -1.86 -2.65 -14.76
CA THR A 469 -2.14 -2.73 -13.32
C THR A 469 -3.55 -2.20 -13.03
N GLY A 470 -4.38 -3.00 -12.34
CA GLY A 470 -5.77 -2.64 -12.10
C GLY A 470 -6.63 -2.64 -13.37
N VAL A 471 -7.39 -1.57 -13.60
CA VAL A 471 -8.47 -1.55 -14.61
C VAL A 471 -7.93 -1.43 -16.04
N LEU A 472 -8.20 -2.46 -16.86
CA LEU A 472 -7.90 -2.48 -18.30
C LEU A 472 -8.72 -1.41 -19.06
N PRO A 473 -8.09 -0.47 -19.79
CA PRO A 473 -8.79 0.58 -20.54
C PRO A 473 -9.45 0.06 -21.82
N LEU A 474 -10.31 0.86 -22.45
CA LEU A 474 -10.89 0.54 -23.76
C LEU A 474 -9.80 0.33 -24.82
N ASN A 475 -9.84 -0.80 -25.52
CA ASN A 475 -8.70 -1.34 -26.25
C ASN A 475 -9.07 -2.09 -27.54
N SER A 476 -8.07 -2.35 -28.39
CA SER A 476 -8.21 -3.14 -29.62
C SER A 476 -7.06 -4.13 -29.79
N VAL A 477 -7.38 -5.42 -29.66
CA VAL A 477 -6.41 -6.54 -29.53
C VAL A 477 -6.68 -7.63 -30.58
N ALA A 478 -7.29 -7.24 -31.70
CA ALA A 478 -7.69 -8.16 -32.76
C ALA A 478 -6.50 -8.62 -33.62
N GLY A 479 -6.63 -9.81 -34.20
CA GLY A 479 -5.85 -10.18 -35.37
C GLY A 479 -6.16 -9.25 -36.55
N GLY A 480 -5.20 -9.10 -37.45
CA GLY A 480 -5.41 -8.43 -38.73
C GLY A 480 -6.12 -9.35 -39.73
N THR A 481 -6.82 -8.76 -40.68
CA THR A 481 -7.55 -9.50 -41.72
C THR A 481 -6.59 -10.17 -42.71
N ASN A 482 -7.04 -11.25 -43.34
CA ASN A 482 -6.41 -11.76 -44.54
C ASN A 482 -6.40 -10.72 -45.66
N GLY A 483 -5.42 -10.82 -46.55
CA GLY A 483 -5.50 -10.18 -47.85
C GLY A 483 -6.62 -10.79 -48.72
N LEU A 484 -7.04 -10.04 -49.73
CA LEU A 484 -8.07 -10.41 -50.69
C LEU A 484 -7.54 -10.36 -52.12
N GLN A 485 -8.21 -11.06 -53.02
CA GLN A 485 -7.97 -11.01 -54.46
C GLN A 485 -9.06 -10.14 -55.14
N THR A 486 -8.65 -9.19 -56.00
CA THR A 486 -9.55 -8.18 -56.61
C THR A 486 -9.29 -7.99 -58.13
N GLY A 487 -10.25 -7.41 -58.87
CA GLY A 487 -10.06 -6.89 -60.24
C GLY A 487 -10.65 -7.66 -61.43
N ASN A 488 -11.20 -8.88 -61.27
CA ASN A 488 -11.79 -9.66 -62.38
C ASN A 488 -13.14 -10.30 -62.01
N ALA A 489 -14.21 -9.72 -62.56
CA ALA A 489 -15.61 -10.05 -62.26
C ALA A 489 -16.08 -11.47 -62.64
N ASN A 490 -15.35 -12.19 -63.50
CA ASN A 490 -15.69 -13.57 -63.88
C ASN A 490 -14.88 -14.64 -63.11
N SER A 491 -14.05 -14.21 -62.16
CA SER A 491 -13.07 -15.07 -61.50
C SER A 491 -13.49 -15.55 -60.10
N ILE A 492 -12.65 -16.40 -59.51
CA ILE A 492 -12.70 -16.90 -58.14
C ILE A 492 -13.03 -15.85 -57.06
N GLN A 493 -12.76 -14.57 -57.34
CA GLN A 493 -12.97 -13.42 -56.46
C GLN A 493 -14.42 -13.24 -55.98
N ASN A 494 -15.43 -13.65 -56.77
CA ASN A 494 -16.82 -13.53 -56.33
C ASN A 494 -17.21 -14.64 -55.33
N ASN A 495 -16.66 -15.85 -55.52
CA ASN A 495 -17.03 -17.04 -54.76
C ASN A 495 -16.11 -17.30 -53.56
N PHE A 496 -14.87 -16.78 -53.59
CA PHE A 496 -13.86 -16.99 -52.55
C PHE A 496 -12.69 -15.97 -52.63
N PRO A 497 -12.94 -14.66 -52.41
CA PRO A 497 -11.90 -13.63 -52.48
C PRO A 497 -10.70 -13.77 -51.52
N PRO A 498 -10.73 -14.52 -50.38
CA PRO A 498 -9.51 -14.80 -49.62
C PRO A 498 -8.49 -15.66 -50.40
N ASN A 499 -8.93 -16.44 -51.40
CA ASN A 499 -8.12 -17.44 -52.09
C ASN A 499 -7.17 -18.25 -51.18
N GLY A 500 -7.68 -18.67 -50.02
CA GLY A 500 -6.99 -19.55 -49.08
C GLY A 500 -6.19 -18.87 -47.97
N SER A 501 -6.00 -17.54 -48.03
CA SER A 501 -5.36 -16.78 -46.95
C SER A 501 -6.31 -16.60 -45.78
N THR A 502 -5.76 -16.49 -44.56
CA THR A 502 -6.56 -16.43 -43.33
C THR A 502 -6.15 -15.26 -42.44
N ALA A 503 -7.08 -14.82 -41.59
CA ALA A 503 -6.84 -13.76 -40.62
C ALA A 503 -5.97 -14.27 -39.46
N GLY A 504 -5.33 -13.35 -38.75
CA GLY A 504 -4.57 -13.71 -37.54
C GLY A 504 -5.47 -14.09 -36.36
N GLY A 505 -4.88 -14.76 -35.37
CA GLY A 505 -5.45 -14.89 -34.03
C GLY A 505 -5.64 -13.52 -33.37
N SER A 506 -6.68 -13.38 -32.56
CA SER A 506 -6.72 -12.30 -31.56
C SER A 506 -5.54 -12.44 -30.60
N GLY A 507 -5.04 -11.31 -30.11
CA GLY A 507 -4.05 -11.28 -29.05
C GLY A 507 -4.72 -11.46 -27.67
N SER A 508 -4.07 -10.99 -26.61
CA SER A 508 -4.57 -11.13 -25.25
C SER A 508 -4.33 -9.89 -24.40
N THR A 509 -5.08 -9.80 -23.30
CA THR A 509 -4.87 -8.83 -22.24
C THR A 509 -4.70 -9.54 -20.90
N ALA A 510 -4.04 -8.89 -19.94
CA ALA A 510 -3.90 -9.38 -18.58
C ALA A 510 -3.84 -8.22 -17.59
N VAL A 511 -4.31 -8.47 -16.37
CA VAL A 511 -3.90 -7.66 -15.21
C VAL A 511 -2.49 -8.11 -14.82
N ILE A 512 -1.60 -7.15 -14.54
CA ILE A 512 -0.24 -7.42 -14.08
C ILE A 512 -0.04 -6.88 -12.66
N ALA A 513 0.88 -7.49 -11.90
CA ALA A 513 1.29 -6.95 -10.62
C ALA A 513 2.05 -5.62 -10.81
N PRO A 514 1.78 -4.60 -9.99
CA PRO A 514 2.50 -3.33 -10.05
C PRO A 514 3.95 -3.47 -9.60
N SER A 515 4.83 -2.59 -10.11
CA SER A 515 6.19 -2.44 -9.60
C SER A 515 6.21 -2.19 -8.08
N PRO A 516 7.02 -2.94 -7.30
CA PRO A 516 7.00 -2.86 -5.84
C PRO A 516 7.54 -1.51 -5.33
N THR A 517 6.83 -0.93 -4.36
CA THR A 517 7.24 0.30 -3.68
C THR A 517 8.08 0.03 -2.44
N ILE A 518 8.81 1.06 -1.99
CA ILE A 518 9.51 1.07 -0.70
C ILE A 518 8.59 1.73 0.32
N SER A 519 8.53 1.19 1.54
CA SER A 519 8.07 1.92 2.72
C SER A 519 9.29 2.35 3.54
N VAL A 520 9.38 3.64 3.88
CA VAL A 520 10.50 4.24 4.62
C VAL A 520 10.05 4.90 5.92
N VAL A 521 10.64 4.48 7.04
CA VAL A 521 10.38 5.03 8.37
C VAL A 521 11.45 6.04 8.70
N HIS A 522 11.00 7.28 8.78
CA HIS A 522 11.76 8.47 9.11
C HIS A 522 12.02 8.53 10.62
N ALA A 523 13.02 9.31 11.03
CA ALA A 523 13.39 9.41 12.45
C ALA A 523 13.37 10.85 12.96
N THR A 524 13.18 11.01 14.26
CA THR A 524 13.47 12.24 14.99
C THR A 524 14.29 11.88 16.21
N THR A 525 15.38 12.61 16.45
CA THR A 525 16.34 12.34 17.53
C THR A 525 16.93 13.65 18.05
N CYS A 526 17.87 13.56 19.00
CA CYS A 526 18.47 14.71 19.67
C CYS A 526 19.96 14.85 19.34
N ILE A 527 20.51 16.06 19.49
CA ILE A 527 21.96 16.28 19.44
C ILE A 527 22.69 15.35 20.44
N ASN A 528 23.87 14.88 20.06
CA ASN A 528 24.69 13.87 20.75
C ASN A 528 24.08 12.45 20.84
N THR A 529 22.97 12.18 20.13
CA THR A 529 22.37 10.84 20.03
C THR A 529 22.33 10.36 18.57
N SER A 530 22.20 9.04 18.37
CA SER A 530 21.95 8.41 17.08
C SER A 530 20.46 8.38 16.75
N ALA A 531 20.12 8.23 15.47
CA ALA A 531 18.78 7.82 15.03
C ALA A 531 18.81 6.33 14.61
N THR A 532 17.67 5.65 14.77
CA THR A 532 17.41 4.39 14.06
C THR A 532 16.35 4.66 13.01
N VAL A 533 16.70 4.49 11.74
CA VAL A 533 15.77 4.54 10.61
C VAL A 533 15.49 3.11 10.13
N SER A 534 14.37 2.91 9.45
CA SER A 534 14.07 1.61 8.82
C SER A 534 13.41 1.76 7.46
N ALA A 535 13.51 0.72 6.64
CA ALA A 535 12.90 0.64 5.33
C ALA A 535 12.55 -0.81 5.00
N SER A 536 11.47 -1.01 4.25
CA SER A 536 11.02 -2.32 3.79
C SER A 536 10.51 -2.25 2.35
N SER A 537 10.71 -3.34 1.62
CA SER A 537 10.15 -3.58 0.28
C SER A 537 9.36 -4.88 0.23
N GLY A 538 9.03 -5.45 1.39
CA GLY A 538 8.40 -6.77 1.53
C GLY A 538 9.34 -7.97 1.28
N THR A 539 10.15 -7.91 0.21
CA THR A 539 10.94 -9.07 -0.27
C THR A 539 12.40 -8.79 -0.60
N SER A 540 12.79 -7.55 -0.93
CA SER A 540 14.14 -7.23 -1.40
C SER A 540 15.05 -6.69 -0.29
N ALA A 541 16.34 -7.04 -0.33
CA ALA A 541 17.33 -6.55 0.62
C ALA A 541 17.56 -5.04 0.44
N ILE A 542 17.62 -4.29 1.55
CA ILE A 542 17.84 -2.84 1.55
C ILE A 542 19.33 -2.51 1.70
N SER A 543 19.81 -1.56 0.89
CA SER A 543 21.09 -0.87 1.03
C SER A 543 20.86 0.62 1.36
N TRP A 544 21.73 1.19 2.19
CA TRP A 544 21.64 2.58 2.66
C TRP A 544 22.75 3.45 2.07
N TYR A 545 22.45 4.71 1.74
CA TYR A 545 23.37 5.67 1.13
C TYR A 545 23.19 7.09 1.71
N THR A 546 24.21 7.94 1.58
CA THR A 546 24.14 9.38 1.89
C THR A 546 23.74 10.26 0.70
N VAL A 547 23.67 9.69 -0.50
CA VAL A 547 23.43 10.42 -1.76
C VAL A 547 22.25 9.83 -2.52
N SER A 548 21.52 10.67 -3.24
CA SER A 548 20.33 10.28 -4.01
C SER A 548 20.64 9.38 -5.19
N ALA A 549 21.86 9.40 -5.74
CA ALA A 549 22.34 8.48 -6.78
C ALA A 549 23.86 8.30 -6.68
N GLY A 550 24.37 7.16 -7.16
CA GLY A 550 25.81 6.87 -7.11
C GLY A 550 26.34 6.64 -5.69
N GLY A 551 27.64 6.82 -5.50
CA GLY A 551 28.32 6.60 -4.22
C GLY A 551 28.42 5.12 -3.80
N THR A 552 28.94 4.89 -2.60
CA THR A 552 29.03 3.57 -1.96
C THR A 552 27.92 3.38 -0.92
N PRO A 553 27.40 2.16 -0.71
CA PRO A 553 26.54 1.89 0.44
C PRO A 553 27.27 2.18 1.76
N ILE A 554 26.57 2.76 2.72
CA ILE A 554 27.05 2.97 4.11
C ILE A 554 26.56 1.87 5.07
N GLY A 555 25.63 1.02 4.64
CA GLY A 555 25.06 -0.05 5.42
C GLY A 555 24.04 -0.87 4.62
N SER A 556 23.55 -1.96 5.19
CA SER A 556 22.53 -2.83 4.60
C SER A 556 21.65 -3.46 5.68
N GLY A 557 20.47 -3.95 5.29
CA GLY A 557 19.43 -4.46 6.19
C GLY A 557 18.25 -3.50 6.31
N THR A 558 17.12 -3.99 6.83
CA THR A 558 15.87 -3.22 6.95
C THR A 558 15.92 -2.10 7.98
N THR A 559 16.94 -2.06 8.85
CA THR A 559 17.19 -1.01 9.84
C THR A 559 18.61 -0.48 9.70
N PHE A 560 18.80 0.83 9.87
CA PHE A 560 20.12 1.45 9.95
C PHE A 560 20.20 2.39 11.16
N VAL A 561 21.27 2.25 11.94
CA VAL A 561 21.58 3.13 13.08
C VAL A 561 22.63 4.13 12.62
N THR A 562 22.34 5.42 12.77
CA THR A 562 23.24 6.49 12.35
C THR A 562 24.41 6.67 13.33
N PRO A 563 25.51 7.30 12.92
CA PRO A 563 26.40 7.98 13.84
C PRO A 563 25.64 9.00 14.71
N THR A 564 26.23 9.40 15.84
CA THR A 564 25.71 10.46 16.71
C THR A 564 25.80 11.83 16.03
N PHE A 565 24.70 12.59 16.03
CA PHE A 565 24.67 13.91 15.40
C PHE A 565 25.25 14.99 16.31
N THR A 566 26.17 15.81 15.78
CA THR A 566 26.83 16.91 16.50
C THR A 566 26.22 18.29 16.22
N SER A 567 25.17 18.37 15.40
CA SER A 567 24.45 19.60 15.08
C SER A 567 22.96 19.31 14.82
N THR A 568 22.11 20.31 15.03
CA THR A 568 20.68 20.25 14.72
C THR A 568 20.40 20.44 13.23
N GLY A 569 19.25 19.96 12.76
CA GLY A 569 18.79 20.12 11.38
C GLY A 569 18.12 18.86 10.84
N VAL A 570 17.80 18.84 9.55
CA VAL A 570 17.28 17.66 8.85
C VAL A 570 18.40 17.02 8.03
N PHE A 571 18.68 15.76 8.29
CA PHE A 571 19.66 14.95 7.58
C PHE A 571 18.95 13.92 6.69
N THR A 572 19.42 13.72 5.46
CA THR A 572 18.79 12.82 4.50
C THR A 572 19.68 11.61 4.23
N LEU A 573 19.20 10.42 4.56
CA LEU A 573 19.72 9.16 4.01
C LEU A 573 18.83 8.70 2.85
N TYR A 574 19.28 7.68 2.12
CA TYR A 574 18.53 7.09 1.01
C TYR A 574 18.53 5.57 1.14
N ALA A 575 17.35 4.97 1.09
CA ALA A 575 17.16 3.52 1.13
C ALA A 575 16.87 2.98 -0.28
N GLN A 576 17.53 1.90 -0.67
CA GLN A 576 17.38 1.26 -1.98
C GLN A 576 17.18 -0.26 -1.82
N PRO A 577 16.09 -0.85 -2.35
CA PRO A 577 15.97 -2.29 -2.45
C PRO A 577 16.81 -2.82 -3.61
N CYS A 578 17.31 -4.05 -3.49
CA CYS A 578 17.88 -4.79 -4.61
C CYS A 578 17.14 -6.11 -4.85
N PRO A 579 16.50 -6.31 -6.03
CA PRO A 579 16.38 -5.34 -7.15
C PRO A 579 15.49 -4.13 -6.80
N GLY A 580 15.72 -3.01 -7.50
CA GLY A 580 15.00 -1.75 -7.29
C GLY A 580 15.32 -0.68 -8.34
N THR A 581 14.32 0.13 -8.70
CA THR A 581 14.38 1.15 -9.76
C THR A 581 14.71 2.55 -9.25
N TYR A 582 14.65 2.79 -7.93
CA TYR A 582 15.01 4.05 -7.31
C TYR A 582 15.45 3.89 -5.85
N ARG A 583 16.01 4.96 -5.28
CA ARG A 583 16.17 5.16 -3.84
C ARG A 583 15.10 6.12 -3.34
N ASP A 584 14.46 5.82 -2.21
CA ASP A 584 13.62 6.81 -1.51
C ASP A 584 14.42 7.53 -0.41
N PRO A 585 14.21 8.84 -0.21
CA PRO A 585 14.82 9.59 0.87
C PRO A 585 14.23 9.18 2.22
N VAL A 586 15.06 9.24 3.26
CA VAL A 586 14.70 8.99 4.64
C VAL A 586 15.26 10.12 5.49
N PHE A 587 14.37 11.05 5.87
CA PHE A 587 14.75 12.22 6.67
C PHE A 587 14.90 11.85 8.15
N ILE A 588 15.90 12.46 8.78
CA ILE A 588 16.22 12.37 10.21
C ILE A 588 16.26 13.80 10.76
N THR A 589 15.27 14.16 11.57
CA THR A 589 15.21 15.47 12.22
C THR A 589 15.97 15.44 13.55
N VAL A 590 16.97 16.30 13.71
CA VAL A 590 17.82 16.38 14.91
C VAL A 590 17.51 17.67 15.66
N ASN A 591 16.91 17.52 16.84
CA ASN A 591 16.47 18.61 17.70
C ASN A 591 17.52 18.96 18.76
N ASN A 592 17.46 20.19 19.27
CA ASN A 592 18.19 20.57 20.48
C ASN A 592 17.46 20.07 21.73
N GLY A 593 18.20 19.87 22.83
CA GLY A 593 17.62 19.57 24.14
C GLY A 593 17.06 20.81 24.84
N PRO A 594 16.18 20.64 25.84
CA PRO A 594 15.74 21.73 26.71
C PRO A 594 16.88 22.24 27.60
N THR A 595 16.99 23.55 27.77
CA THR A 595 17.98 24.18 28.68
C THR A 595 17.44 24.18 30.12
N VAL A 596 17.55 23.04 30.80
CA VAL A 596 16.97 22.84 32.14
C VAL A 596 17.83 23.50 33.22
N THR A 597 17.18 24.27 34.09
CA THR A 597 17.80 24.91 35.28
C THR A 597 17.01 24.54 36.53
N VAL A 598 17.65 24.57 37.71
CA VAL A 598 17.01 24.21 39.00
C VAL A 598 17.59 25.02 40.16
N SER A 599 16.76 25.35 41.16
CA SER A 599 17.19 26.03 42.39
C SER A 599 17.87 25.10 43.40
N SER A 600 18.39 25.66 44.48
CA SER A 600 18.90 24.95 45.67
C SER A 600 18.51 25.72 46.94
N ALA A 601 18.41 25.04 48.08
CA ALA A 601 17.81 25.59 49.30
C ALA A 601 18.41 25.01 50.60
N THR A 602 17.97 25.54 51.76
CA THR A 602 18.45 25.14 53.10
C THR A 602 17.26 24.97 54.05
N ALA A 603 17.27 23.94 54.92
CA ALA A 603 16.19 23.68 55.89
C ALA A 603 16.70 23.01 57.18
N CYS A 604 15.90 23.06 58.26
CA CYS A 604 16.10 22.17 59.41
C CYS A 604 15.75 20.72 59.04
N ASN A 605 16.41 19.74 59.64
CA ASN A 605 16.09 18.32 59.51
C ASN A 605 14.59 18.08 59.82
N GLY A 606 13.87 17.47 58.88
CA GLY A 606 12.43 17.22 58.95
C GLY A 606 11.54 18.32 58.36
N ASN A 607 12.05 19.54 58.12
CA ASN A 607 11.29 20.60 57.46
C ASN A 607 11.35 20.46 55.93
N SER A 608 10.22 20.71 55.26
CA SER A 608 10.13 20.74 53.80
C SER A 608 10.76 22.00 53.20
N SER A 609 11.57 21.84 52.16
CA SER A 609 12.02 22.93 51.30
C SER A 609 11.67 22.67 49.84
N THR A 610 11.38 23.73 49.09
CA THR A 610 10.93 23.63 47.70
C THR A 610 12.05 23.91 46.71
N LEU A 611 12.27 22.99 45.77
CA LEU A 611 13.11 23.17 44.60
C LEU A 611 12.24 23.43 43.37
N THR A 612 12.67 24.36 42.51
CA THR A 612 11.96 24.79 41.30
C THR A 612 12.87 24.57 40.09
N ALA A 613 12.35 23.87 39.09
CA ALA A 613 13.00 23.64 37.81
C ALA A 613 12.30 24.43 36.68
N ASN A 614 13.09 24.89 35.71
CA ASN A 614 12.62 25.70 34.57
C ASN A 614 13.29 25.23 33.27
N GLY A 615 12.70 25.58 32.11
CA GLY A 615 13.30 25.35 30.79
C GLY A 615 12.85 24.12 30.01
N ALA A 616 11.84 23.37 30.47
CA ALA A 616 11.28 22.21 29.78
C ALA A 616 9.74 22.19 29.82
N ALA A 617 9.11 21.41 28.94
CA ALA A 617 7.65 21.25 28.90
C ALA A 617 7.13 20.28 29.98
N THR A 618 7.94 19.28 30.34
CA THR A 618 7.64 18.28 31.38
C THR A 618 8.89 18.03 32.24
N TYR A 619 8.70 17.51 33.45
CA TYR A 619 9.77 17.26 34.41
C TYR A 619 9.62 15.85 35.00
N SER A 620 10.73 15.27 35.43
CA SER A 620 10.78 14.03 36.22
C SER A 620 11.89 14.15 37.23
N TRP A 621 11.57 14.07 38.52
CA TRP A 621 12.54 14.19 39.61
C TRP A 621 12.98 12.81 40.12
N SER A 622 14.14 12.78 40.75
CA SER A 622 14.65 11.64 41.54
C SER A 622 13.70 11.17 42.66
N THR A 623 12.70 11.97 43.04
CA THR A 623 11.62 11.61 43.97
C THR A 623 10.43 10.90 43.31
N GLY A 624 10.41 10.75 41.98
CA GLY A 624 9.27 10.27 41.19
C GLY A 624 8.20 11.31 40.88
N ALA A 625 8.35 12.56 41.35
CA ALA A 625 7.44 13.65 41.04
C ALA A 625 7.64 14.18 39.60
N VAL A 626 6.56 14.65 38.96
CA VAL A 626 6.55 15.10 37.56
C VAL A 626 6.25 16.60 37.35
N THR A 627 6.08 17.34 38.44
CA THR A 627 5.84 18.79 38.45
C THR A 627 7.12 19.60 38.26
N ASN A 628 7.01 20.86 37.80
CA ASN A 628 8.16 21.77 37.70
C ASN A 628 8.73 22.18 39.08
N THR A 629 8.06 21.82 40.17
CA THR A 629 8.50 22.01 41.55
C THR A 629 8.42 20.69 42.30
N ILE A 630 9.31 20.50 43.29
CA ILE A 630 9.13 19.51 44.36
C ILE A 630 9.30 20.19 45.71
N SER A 631 8.54 19.74 46.70
CA SER A 631 8.83 20.03 48.11
C SER A 631 9.35 18.75 48.76
N ALA A 632 10.50 18.82 49.42
CA ALA A 632 11.15 17.66 50.02
C ALA A 632 11.78 18.01 51.38
N SER A 633 11.73 17.06 52.32
CA SER A 633 12.17 17.20 53.70
C SER A 633 13.22 16.14 54.07
N PRO A 634 14.41 16.13 53.43
CA PRO A 634 15.43 15.14 53.73
C PRO A 634 16.01 15.33 55.14
N SER A 635 16.51 14.24 55.73
CA SER A 635 17.12 14.25 57.07
C SER A 635 18.62 14.57 57.08
N VAL A 636 19.24 14.60 55.90
CA VAL A 636 20.64 14.95 55.63
C VAL A 636 20.74 15.77 54.35
N THR A 637 21.84 16.51 54.15
CA THR A 637 22.06 17.26 52.90
C THR A 637 21.98 16.34 51.70
N THR A 638 21.00 16.59 50.81
CA THR A 638 20.61 15.67 49.74
C THR A 638 20.62 16.37 48.39
N VAL A 639 21.16 15.69 47.38
CA VAL A 639 21.17 16.12 45.99
C VAL A 639 19.96 15.49 45.28
N TYR A 640 19.15 16.32 44.62
CA TYR A 640 18.02 15.90 43.81
C TYR A 640 18.34 16.15 42.34
N SER A 641 18.38 15.10 41.53
CA SER A 641 18.32 15.26 40.07
C SER A 641 16.89 15.56 39.62
N VAL A 642 16.79 16.40 38.60
CA VAL A 642 15.61 16.58 37.76
C VAL A 642 16.00 16.34 36.30
N THR A 643 15.12 15.69 35.55
CA THR A 643 15.18 15.54 34.10
C THR A 643 14.03 16.35 33.51
N GLY A 644 14.34 17.43 32.79
CA GLY A 644 13.35 18.19 32.04
C GLY A 644 13.29 17.69 30.59
N THR A 645 12.08 17.46 30.07
CA THR A 645 11.86 16.90 28.73
C THR A 645 10.94 17.80 27.90
N THR A 646 11.33 18.04 26.64
CA THR A 646 10.56 18.79 25.64
C THR A 646 10.59 18.01 24.33
N GLY A 647 9.42 17.58 23.86
CA GLY A 647 9.32 16.63 22.75
C GLY A 647 10.02 15.31 23.11
N LEU A 648 10.90 14.83 22.23
CA LEU A 648 11.71 13.62 22.46
C LEU A 648 13.01 13.89 23.24
N CYS A 649 13.36 15.16 23.51
CA CYS A 649 14.68 15.50 24.04
C CYS A 649 14.62 15.89 25.52
N SER A 650 15.50 15.28 26.31
CA SER A 650 15.62 15.45 27.76
C SER A 650 17.01 15.95 28.15
N ALA A 651 17.07 16.86 29.12
CA ALA A 651 18.31 17.24 29.78
C ALA A 651 18.15 17.10 31.30
N SER A 652 19.24 16.78 32.00
CA SER A 652 19.22 16.59 33.46
C SER A 652 20.19 17.50 34.18
N VAL A 653 19.75 18.02 35.32
CA VAL A 653 20.50 18.92 36.21
C VAL A 653 20.19 18.55 37.66
N THR A 654 21.02 18.98 38.60
CA THR A 654 20.86 18.68 40.04
C THR A 654 20.70 19.93 40.88
N GLY A 655 19.74 19.93 41.80
CA GLY A 655 19.58 20.91 42.87
C GLY A 655 19.86 20.29 44.23
N THR A 656 20.19 21.08 45.24
CA THR A 656 20.53 20.59 46.58
C THR A 656 19.62 21.16 47.66
N ILE A 657 19.28 20.35 48.66
CA ILE A 657 18.72 20.81 49.93
C ILE A 657 19.78 20.55 51.00
N THR A 658 20.31 21.61 51.60
CA THR A 658 21.28 21.54 52.70
C THR A 658 20.55 21.51 54.04
N ILE A 659 20.91 20.55 54.90
CA ILE A 659 20.16 20.29 56.15
C ILE A 659 20.92 20.74 57.39
N ILE A 660 20.19 21.42 58.29
CA ILE A 660 20.63 21.88 59.61
C ILE A 660 20.06 20.94 60.67
N ASN A 661 20.93 20.40 61.54
CA ASN A 661 20.52 19.40 62.53
C ASN A 661 19.56 19.97 63.61
N ILE A 662 18.52 19.21 63.92
CA ILE A 662 17.61 19.43 65.06
C ILE A 662 18.23 18.95 66.39
N PRO A 663 17.83 19.49 67.56
CA PRO A 663 18.25 18.95 68.86
C PRO A 663 17.70 17.52 69.08
N THR A 664 18.36 16.72 69.93
CA THR A 664 17.96 15.32 70.20
C THR A 664 17.42 15.18 71.62
N ILE A 665 16.10 15.17 71.77
CA ILE A 665 15.44 15.15 73.09
C ILE A 665 15.26 13.70 73.59
N THR A 666 15.52 13.45 74.86
CA THR A 666 15.33 12.15 75.54
C THR A 666 14.53 12.32 76.84
N VAL A 667 13.63 11.39 77.17
CA VAL A 667 12.70 11.49 78.32
C VAL A 667 12.27 10.09 78.84
N ASN A 668 11.98 9.95 80.15
CA ASN A 668 11.56 8.67 80.76
C ASN A 668 10.03 8.47 80.82
N SER A 669 9.57 7.21 80.86
CA SER A 669 8.13 6.82 80.84
C SER A 669 7.81 5.72 81.87
N PRO A 670 7.13 6.02 82.99
CA PRO A 670 6.78 5.06 84.05
C PRO A 670 5.36 4.45 83.94
N THR A 671 5.04 3.46 84.79
CA THR A 671 3.72 2.81 84.88
C THR A 671 3.24 2.77 86.34
N THR A 672 1.94 2.99 86.61
CA THR A 672 1.41 3.09 87.98
C THR A 672 -0.09 2.73 88.07
N CYS A 673 -0.69 2.82 89.26
CA CYS A 673 -2.13 2.68 89.49
C CYS A 673 -2.83 4.05 89.43
N ALA A 674 -4.11 4.06 89.02
CA ALA A 674 -4.89 5.27 88.77
C ALA A 674 -4.83 6.28 89.95
N GLY A 675 -4.33 7.49 89.69
CA GLY A 675 -4.26 8.59 90.65
C GLY A 675 -2.99 8.65 91.50
N SER A 676 -2.04 7.74 91.29
CA SER A 676 -0.74 7.76 91.99
C SER A 676 0.26 8.72 91.33
N SER A 677 1.13 9.36 92.12
CA SER A 677 2.08 10.38 91.66
C SER A 677 3.44 9.82 91.24
N VAL A 678 4.06 10.40 90.21
CA VAL A 678 5.35 9.97 89.62
C VAL A 678 6.11 11.14 88.96
N GLN A 679 7.40 10.96 88.66
CA GLN A 679 8.31 12.00 88.13
C GLN A 679 8.76 11.69 86.69
N ILE A 680 8.91 12.73 85.86
CA ILE A 680 9.41 12.64 84.48
C ILE A 680 10.40 13.78 84.14
N THR A 681 11.47 13.44 83.42
CA THR A 681 12.68 14.26 83.22
C THR A 681 13.14 14.18 81.75
N ALA A 682 13.46 15.33 81.15
CA ALA A 682 13.88 15.46 79.75
C ALA A 682 15.25 16.13 79.60
N ASN A 683 16.03 15.70 78.60
CA ASN A 683 17.38 16.20 78.30
C ASN A 683 17.59 16.36 76.78
N GLY A 684 18.51 17.24 76.36
CA GLY A 684 19.01 17.32 74.98
C GLY A 684 18.75 18.61 74.17
N ALA A 685 18.28 19.69 74.81
CA ALA A 685 18.09 21.01 74.20
C ALA A 685 18.57 22.17 75.10
N LEU A 686 18.64 23.37 74.53
CA LEU A 686 18.98 24.62 75.24
C LEU A 686 17.79 25.17 76.04
N ASN A 687 16.57 25.03 75.52
CA ASN A 687 15.33 25.40 76.19
C ASN A 687 14.34 24.22 76.11
N TYR A 688 13.40 24.14 77.05
CA TYR A 688 12.34 23.14 77.08
C TYR A 688 10.97 23.80 77.30
N THR A 689 9.92 23.19 76.75
CA THR A 689 8.52 23.56 76.94
C THR A 689 7.69 22.29 77.04
N TRP A 690 7.00 22.09 78.16
CA TRP A 690 6.14 20.93 78.39
C TRP A 690 4.68 21.26 78.09
N SER A 691 3.93 20.22 77.72
CA SER A 691 2.46 20.19 77.64
C SER A 691 1.73 20.63 78.91
N THR A 692 2.40 20.65 80.06
CA THR A 692 1.90 21.20 81.34
C THR A 692 2.10 22.72 81.49
N GLY A 693 2.73 23.40 80.52
CA GLY A 693 3.13 24.80 80.60
C GLY A 693 4.45 25.05 81.35
N ALA A 694 5.15 24.00 81.79
CA ALA A 694 6.44 24.12 82.47
C ALA A 694 7.61 24.29 81.49
N PHE A 695 8.67 24.99 81.93
CA PHE A 695 9.88 25.27 81.15
C PHE A 695 11.14 24.56 81.69
N THR A 696 11.01 23.81 82.77
CA THR A 696 12.10 23.08 83.46
C THR A 696 12.41 21.74 82.79
N SER A 697 13.59 21.16 83.03
CA SER A 697 13.96 19.83 82.53
C SER A 697 13.30 18.66 83.28
N THR A 698 12.52 18.89 84.34
CA THR A 698 11.82 17.85 85.11
C THR A 698 10.49 18.38 85.64
N ILE A 699 9.46 17.51 85.67
CA ILE A 699 8.13 17.78 86.21
C ILE A 699 7.55 16.54 86.95
N ALA A 700 6.66 16.80 87.92
CA ALA A 700 5.91 15.79 88.66
C ALA A 700 4.46 15.69 88.13
N VAL A 701 3.91 14.48 88.05
CA VAL A 701 2.60 14.20 87.43
C VAL A 701 1.84 13.10 88.18
N SER A 702 0.51 13.20 88.27
CA SER A 702 -0.33 12.28 89.05
C SER A 702 -1.60 11.82 88.30
N PRO A 703 -1.47 11.13 87.15
CA PRO A 703 -2.61 10.87 86.27
C PRO A 703 -3.51 9.71 86.74
N THR A 704 -4.81 9.84 86.49
CA THR A 704 -5.84 8.81 86.78
C THR A 704 -6.10 7.85 85.61
N VAL A 705 -5.67 8.22 84.40
CA VAL A 705 -5.72 7.41 83.16
C VAL A 705 -4.36 7.47 82.47
N GLN A 706 -4.10 6.60 81.49
CA GLN A 706 -2.84 6.68 80.75
C GLN A 706 -2.71 8.06 80.08
N THR A 707 -1.67 8.81 80.45
CA THR A 707 -1.49 10.22 80.06
C THR A 707 -0.11 10.42 79.45
N ILE A 708 -0.07 11.16 78.34
CA ILE A 708 1.16 11.44 77.59
C ILE A 708 1.53 12.91 77.81
N TYR A 709 2.75 13.15 78.26
CA TYR A 709 3.32 14.47 78.50
C TYR A 709 4.40 14.77 77.45
N THR A 710 4.04 15.58 76.46
CA THR A 710 4.96 16.09 75.44
C THR A 710 5.91 17.13 76.02
N VAL A 711 7.16 17.11 75.58
CA VAL A 711 8.19 18.15 75.75
C VAL A 711 8.75 18.56 74.39
N THR A 712 8.87 19.85 74.15
CA THR A 712 9.47 20.46 72.96
C THR A 712 10.75 21.20 73.38
N GLY A 713 11.85 21.00 72.64
CA GLY A 713 13.12 21.68 72.88
C GLY A 713 13.72 22.30 71.62
N THR A 714 14.46 23.41 71.79
CA THR A 714 15.04 24.21 70.69
C THR A 714 16.57 24.25 70.72
N ASN A 715 17.17 24.47 69.54
CA ASN A 715 18.57 24.87 69.39
C ASN A 715 18.70 26.36 69.01
N GLY A 716 19.94 26.86 68.92
CA GLY A 716 20.24 28.28 68.63
C GLY A 716 19.83 28.79 67.24
N ASN A 717 19.45 27.91 66.31
CA ASN A 717 18.99 28.26 64.97
C ASN A 717 17.46 28.14 64.83
N ASN A 718 16.72 28.15 65.94
CA ASN A 718 15.26 27.92 66.04
C ASN A 718 14.76 26.56 65.48
N CYS A 719 15.64 25.65 65.06
CA CYS A 719 15.24 24.28 64.78
C CYS A 719 14.81 23.61 66.10
N ASN A 720 13.60 23.05 66.13
CA ASN A 720 13.02 22.40 67.31
C ASN A 720 12.93 20.88 67.12
N ASN A 721 12.69 20.16 68.22
CA ASN A 721 12.34 18.75 68.22
C ASN A 721 11.47 18.45 69.46
N THR A 722 10.73 17.34 69.45
CA THR A 722 9.84 16.95 70.54
C THR A 722 10.09 15.51 70.98
N ASN A 723 9.75 15.20 72.24
CA ASN A 723 9.65 13.82 72.73
C ASN A 723 8.51 13.74 73.76
N THR A 724 8.09 12.54 74.15
CA THR A 724 6.88 12.29 74.95
C THR A 724 7.14 11.29 76.07
N ALA A 725 6.86 11.70 77.31
CA ALA A 725 6.77 10.79 78.44
C ALA A 725 5.37 10.17 78.51
N THR A 726 5.25 8.84 78.50
CA THR A 726 3.97 8.16 78.73
C THR A 726 3.91 7.62 80.15
N VAL A 727 2.86 7.98 80.90
CA VAL A 727 2.55 7.40 82.20
C VAL A 727 1.36 6.45 82.04
N SER A 728 1.58 5.14 82.22
CA SER A 728 0.59 4.09 81.90
C SER A 728 -0.15 3.54 83.12
N ILE A 729 -1.40 3.08 82.93
CA ILE A 729 -2.33 2.60 83.98
C ILE A 729 -2.95 1.24 83.55
N THR A 730 -3.24 0.33 84.50
CA THR A 730 -3.64 -1.07 84.21
C THR A 730 -5.16 -1.35 84.42
N PRO A 731 -5.90 -1.94 83.45
CA PRO A 731 -7.37 -2.16 83.52
C PRO A 731 -7.85 -3.64 83.58
N SER A 732 -9.18 -3.83 83.61
CA SER A 732 -9.94 -5.11 83.73
C SER A 732 -10.15 -5.88 82.40
N PRO A 733 -10.59 -7.19 82.41
CA PRO A 733 -10.57 -8.10 81.25
C PRO A 733 -11.90 -8.25 80.47
N THR A 734 -11.84 -8.83 79.25
CA THR A 734 -12.94 -8.95 78.26
C THR A 734 -12.96 -10.31 77.49
N LEU A 735 -14.04 -10.61 76.74
CA LEU A 735 -14.33 -11.93 76.08
C LEU A 735 -15.12 -11.83 74.75
N SER A 736 -14.94 -12.79 73.81
CA SER A 736 -15.71 -12.96 72.55
C SER A 736 -15.73 -14.41 72.00
N LEU A 737 -16.48 -14.66 70.91
CA LEU A 737 -16.63 -15.97 70.20
C LEU A 737 -16.33 -15.89 68.69
N ASN A 738 -16.19 -17.05 68.02
CA ASN A 738 -15.91 -17.16 66.57
C ASN A 738 -17.14 -17.18 65.62
N SER A 739 -18.23 -17.90 65.94
CA SER A 739 -19.45 -17.98 65.11
C SER A 739 -20.63 -18.57 65.89
N ASN A 740 -21.85 -18.47 65.33
CA ASN A 740 -23.11 -18.79 66.01
C ASN A 740 -24.13 -19.67 65.24
N SER A 741 -23.83 -20.25 64.07
CA SER A 741 -24.69 -21.29 63.43
C SER A 741 -24.01 -22.18 62.38
N PHE A 742 -24.55 -23.39 62.14
CA PHE A 742 -24.03 -24.47 61.26
C PHE A 742 -25.19 -25.33 60.67
N ASN A 743 -24.91 -26.36 59.82
CA ASN A 743 -25.89 -27.35 59.30
C ASN A 743 -25.21 -28.69 58.86
N ILE A 744 -25.91 -29.85 58.89
CA ILE A 744 -25.29 -31.19 58.64
C ILE A 744 -26.21 -32.25 57.97
N CYS A 745 -25.82 -32.77 56.81
CA CYS A 745 -26.42 -33.98 56.23
C CYS A 745 -25.54 -35.21 56.50
N GLY A 746 -26.09 -36.26 57.12
CA GLY A 746 -25.50 -37.60 57.07
C GLY A 746 -24.19 -37.85 57.86
N GLY A 747 -23.93 -37.14 58.97
CA GLY A 747 -22.91 -37.55 59.96
C GLY A 747 -21.79 -36.56 60.30
N SER A 748 -21.85 -35.32 59.84
CA SER A 748 -20.78 -34.31 60.03
C SER A 748 -20.77 -33.60 61.41
N THR A 749 -19.65 -32.93 61.73
CA THR A 749 -19.38 -32.19 62.99
C THR A 749 -19.32 -30.66 62.82
N ALA A 750 -19.54 -29.90 63.90
CA ALA A 750 -19.31 -28.44 64.00
C ALA A 750 -18.38 -28.06 65.19
N THR A 751 -17.76 -26.86 65.15
CA THR A 751 -16.69 -26.41 66.07
C THR A 751 -16.85 -24.96 66.51
N ILE A 752 -16.67 -24.66 67.82
CA ILE A 752 -16.89 -23.34 68.43
C ILE A 752 -15.66 -22.94 69.28
N ILE A 753 -15.25 -21.66 69.24
CA ILE A 753 -14.01 -21.12 69.85
C ILE A 753 -14.30 -19.80 70.58
N ALA A 754 -13.73 -19.62 71.79
CA ALA A 754 -13.78 -18.40 72.59
C ALA A 754 -12.40 -17.74 72.75
N ASN A 755 -12.38 -16.40 72.75
CA ASN A 755 -11.15 -15.59 72.83
C ASN A 755 -11.31 -14.47 73.87
N GLY A 756 -10.33 -14.27 74.76
CA GLY A 756 -10.44 -13.29 75.86
C GLY A 756 -9.10 -13.01 76.55
N GLY A 757 -9.11 -12.02 77.43
CA GLY A 757 -7.90 -11.51 78.12
C GLY A 757 -7.34 -12.44 79.22
N THR A 758 -6.40 -11.93 80.02
CA THR A 758 -5.70 -12.68 81.08
C THR A 758 -6.63 -13.04 82.25
N GLY A 759 -7.35 -14.17 82.11
CA GLY A 759 -8.29 -14.72 83.08
C GLY A 759 -8.61 -16.20 82.80
N THR A 760 -9.47 -16.81 83.62
CA THR A 760 -9.87 -18.25 83.50
C THR A 760 -11.26 -18.42 82.88
N PHE A 761 -11.43 -19.41 81.99
CA PHE A 761 -12.65 -19.64 81.20
C PHE A 761 -13.58 -20.74 81.78
N SER A 762 -14.87 -20.70 81.43
CA SER A 762 -15.86 -21.76 81.72
C SER A 762 -17.00 -21.81 80.70
N TRP A 763 -17.43 -23.00 80.24
CA TRP A 763 -18.51 -23.23 79.27
C TRP A 763 -19.73 -23.95 79.86
N SER A 764 -20.89 -23.82 79.20
CA SER A 764 -22.13 -24.56 79.51
C SER A 764 -22.03 -26.08 79.33
N THR A 765 -21.01 -26.57 78.64
CA THR A 765 -20.67 -28.01 78.52
C THR A 765 -19.85 -28.53 79.71
N GLY A 766 -19.47 -27.66 80.65
CA GLY A 766 -18.54 -27.97 81.74
C GLY A 766 -17.06 -27.83 81.38
N SER A 767 -16.72 -27.49 80.13
CA SER A 767 -15.33 -27.27 79.70
C SER A 767 -14.75 -25.95 80.24
N THR A 768 -13.45 -25.94 80.58
CA THR A 768 -12.67 -24.72 80.88
C THR A 768 -11.64 -24.38 79.79
N ALA A 769 -11.57 -25.17 78.71
CA ALA A 769 -10.74 -24.90 77.54
C ALA A 769 -11.38 -23.84 76.62
N SER A 770 -10.62 -23.24 75.71
CA SER A 770 -11.12 -22.19 74.78
C SER A 770 -11.90 -22.72 73.55
N VAL A 771 -12.08 -24.05 73.39
CA VAL A 771 -12.65 -24.68 72.19
C VAL A 771 -13.58 -25.86 72.54
N ILE A 772 -14.67 -26.06 71.79
CA ILE A 772 -15.57 -27.23 71.85
C ILE A 772 -16.06 -27.68 70.45
N THR A 773 -16.55 -28.93 70.34
CA THR A 773 -17.11 -29.52 69.10
C THR A 773 -18.41 -30.31 69.34
N THR A 774 -19.23 -30.53 68.31
CA THR A 774 -20.50 -31.29 68.41
C THR A 774 -20.97 -31.91 67.09
N THR A 775 -21.80 -32.96 67.15
CA THR A 775 -22.52 -33.61 66.02
C THR A 775 -24.03 -33.42 66.08
N THR A 776 -24.57 -32.77 67.12
CA THR A 776 -26.02 -32.72 67.39
C THR A 776 -26.58 -31.31 67.35
N SER A 777 -27.81 -31.19 66.85
CA SER A 777 -28.60 -29.94 66.80
C SER A 777 -28.91 -29.40 68.21
N GLY A 778 -28.22 -28.33 68.64
CA GLY A 778 -28.40 -27.70 69.96
C GLY A 778 -27.56 -26.42 70.16
N VAL A 779 -27.63 -25.81 71.35
CA VAL A 779 -27.05 -24.47 71.67
C VAL A 779 -26.10 -24.52 72.88
N TYR A 780 -25.03 -23.70 72.92
CA TYR A 780 -23.89 -23.79 73.85
C TYR A 780 -23.32 -22.40 74.25
N ASN A 781 -22.82 -22.17 75.49
CA ASN A 781 -22.41 -20.84 76.04
C ASN A 781 -21.02 -20.80 76.77
N VAL A 782 -20.39 -19.62 77.02
CA VAL A 782 -19.04 -19.42 77.67
C VAL A 782 -18.90 -18.22 78.66
N THR A 783 -17.85 -18.14 79.54
CA THR A 783 -17.54 -17.06 80.54
C THR A 783 -16.02 -16.87 80.87
N ILE A 784 -15.53 -15.71 81.40
CA ILE A 784 -14.11 -15.45 81.87
C ILE A 784 -13.97 -14.53 83.13
N THR A 785 -12.85 -14.54 83.91
CA THR A 785 -12.57 -13.66 85.11
C THR A 785 -11.08 -13.39 85.48
N ASN A 786 -10.71 -12.22 86.04
CA ASN A 786 -9.39 -11.91 86.67
C ASN A 786 -9.45 -10.96 87.90
N VAL A 787 -8.28 -10.57 88.45
CA VAL A 787 -8.12 -9.70 89.66
C VAL A 787 -8.83 -8.33 89.60
N CYS A 788 -9.37 -7.92 88.45
CA CYS A 788 -10.14 -6.69 88.26
C CYS A 788 -11.51 -6.84 87.50
N GLY A 789 -12.00 -8.02 87.06
CA GLY A 789 -13.34 -8.16 86.35
C GLY A 789 -13.67 -9.47 85.56
N SER A 790 -14.82 -9.57 84.82
CA SER A 790 -15.41 -10.81 84.17
C SER A 790 -16.49 -10.66 82.99
N SER A 791 -16.78 -11.67 82.07
CA SER A 791 -17.69 -11.58 80.81
C SER A 791 -18.23 -12.93 80.05
N VAL A 792 -19.08 -13.00 78.91
CA VAL A 792 -19.97 -14.18 78.29
C VAL A 792 -20.41 -14.33 76.69
N GLN A 793 -20.82 -15.49 75.98
CA GLN A 793 -21.51 -15.70 74.53
C GLN A 793 -22.02 -17.19 73.92
N SER A 794 -22.67 -17.49 72.67
CA SER A 794 -23.33 -18.86 72.08
C SER A 794 -23.62 -19.39 70.49
N ALA A 795 -24.24 -20.62 70.04
CA ALA A 795 -24.45 -21.31 68.58
C ALA A 795 -25.57 -22.50 68.07
N THR A 796 -25.72 -23.20 66.79
CA THR A 796 -26.80 -24.31 66.22
C THR A 796 -26.71 -25.28 64.81
N VAL A 797 -27.61 -26.31 64.30
CA VAL A 797 -27.52 -27.43 63.09
C VAL A 797 -28.72 -28.43 62.37
N THR A 798 -28.82 -29.06 61.04
CA THR A 798 -29.87 -30.11 60.28
C THR A 798 -29.73 -30.97 58.79
N GLY A 799 -30.55 -32.05 58.21
CA GLY A 799 -30.55 -32.95 56.80
C GLY A 799 -31.68 -34.09 56.12
N GLY A 800 -31.60 -34.95 54.92
CA GLY A 800 -32.66 -35.93 54.10
C GLY A 800 -32.46 -37.19 52.92
N ALA A 801 -33.45 -37.92 52.08
CA ALA A 801 -33.39 -39.26 51.11
C ALA A 801 -34.42 -39.84 49.81
N ALA A 802 -34.48 -41.16 49.14
CA ALA A 802 -34.91 -41.74 47.65
C ALA A 802 -35.76 -43.16 47.07
N PRO A 803 -35.98 -43.65 45.69
CA PRO A 803 -36.95 -44.76 44.96
C PRO A 803 -36.77 -45.75 43.56
N ILE A 804 -37.74 -46.63 42.93
CA ILE A 804 -37.75 -47.56 41.57
C ILE A 804 -39.10 -48.32 40.82
N PHE A 805 -39.23 -48.95 39.52
CA PHE A 805 -40.47 -49.67 38.74
C PHE A 805 -40.44 -50.77 37.45
N THR A 806 -41.58 -51.41 36.82
CA THR A 806 -41.78 -52.36 35.54
C THR A 806 -43.18 -52.52 34.62
N ILE A 807 -43.42 -53.41 33.53
CA ILE A 807 -44.57 -53.48 32.41
C ILE A 807 -45.09 -54.89 31.68
N ILE A 808 -46.31 -55.07 30.97
CA ILE A 808 -47.00 -56.28 30.19
C ILE A 808 -48.09 -56.01 28.99
N PRO A 809 -48.44 -56.89 27.95
CA PRO A 809 -49.46 -56.72 26.81
C PRO A 809 -50.70 -57.69 26.63
N SER A 810 -51.55 -57.58 25.56
CA SER A 810 -52.77 -58.44 25.28
C SER A 810 -53.01 -59.16 23.91
N SER A 811 -52.43 -58.76 22.77
CA SER A 811 -52.52 -59.43 21.43
C SER A 811 -51.38 -58.92 20.53
N THR A 812 -51.21 -59.41 19.29
CA THR A 812 -50.05 -59.04 18.43
C THR A 812 -50.31 -58.81 16.93
N ILE A 813 -51.50 -59.12 16.39
CA ILE A 813 -51.86 -58.89 14.97
C ILE A 813 -53.16 -58.10 14.87
N ILE A 814 -53.23 -57.17 13.93
CA ILE A 814 -54.40 -56.34 13.61
C ILE A 814 -54.91 -56.68 12.19
N CYS A 815 -56.23 -56.60 12.00
CA CYS A 815 -56.87 -56.63 10.69
C CYS A 815 -57.98 -55.57 10.67
N ASN A 816 -58.08 -54.78 9.59
CA ASN A 816 -59.09 -53.72 9.42
C ASN A 816 -59.28 -52.82 10.68
N SER A 817 -58.17 -52.37 11.26
CA SER A 817 -58.10 -51.33 12.31
C SER A 817 -58.68 -51.65 13.71
N GLN A 818 -58.80 -52.92 14.08
CA GLN A 818 -59.14 -53.36 15.46
C GLN A 818 -58.00 -53.10 16.48
N SER A 819 -58.29 -53.11 17.78
CA SER A 819 -57.39 -52.61 18.85
C SER A 819 -56.92 -53.64 19.90
N VAL A 820 -55.84 -53.30 20.61
CA VAL A 820 -55.03 -54.13 21.54
C VAL A 820 -54.64 -53.31 22.80
N THR A 821 -54.33 -53.94 23.95
CA THR A 821 -54.15 -53.28 25.28
C THR A 821 -52.86 -53.67 26.02
N LEU A 822 -52.28 -52.78 26.84
CA LEU A 822 -51.01 -52.92 27.58
C LEU A 822 -51.12 -52.37 29.04
N ASN A 823 -50.40 -52.93 30.03
CA ASN A 823 -50.50 -52.63 31.49
C ASN A 823 -49.14 -52.60 32.25
N THR A 824 -49.02 -52.02 33.46
CA THR A 824 -47.77 -51.94 34.28
C THR A 824 -47.80 -52.58 35.69
N SER A 825 -46.63 -52.73 36.34
CA SER A 825 -46.50 -53.07 37.77
C SER A 825 -45.18 -52.56 38.41
N GLY A 826 -45.21 -52.08 39.66
CA GLY A 826 -44.00 -51.57 40.34
C GLY A 826 -44.32 -50.64 41.53
N SER A 827 -43.30 -49.92 42.03
CA SER A 827 -43.44 -49.00 43.16
C SER A 827 -44.21 -47.71 42.80
N THR A 828 -44.60 -46.95 43.83
CA THR A 828 -45.39 -45.72 43.69
C THR A 828 -44.57 -44.49 43.27
N GLY A 829 -45.07 -43.76 42.28
CA GLY A 829 -44.54 -42.49 41.77
C GLY A 829 -45.34 -42.05 40.53
N THR A 830 -44.80 -41.15 39.71
CA THR A 830 -45.45 -40.67 38.47
C THR A 830 -44.97 -41.43 37.22
N PHE A 831 -45.91 -42.00 36.44
CA PHE A 831 -45.64 -42.67 35.15
C PHE A 831 -45.76 -41.73 33.93
N VAL A 832 -45.02 -42.05 32.86
CA VAL A 832 -45.11 -41.43 31.53
C VAL A 832 -44.90 -42.51 30.45
N TRP A 833 -45.70 -42.51 29.37
CA TRP A 833 -45.61 -43.46 28.25
C TRP A 833 -45.15 -42.83 26.93
N SER A 834 -44.53 -43.63 26.04
CA SER A 834 -44.01 -43.18 24.74
C SER A 834 -45.07 -42.77 23.71
N ASN A 835 -46.33 -43.17 23.88
CA ASN A 835 -47.44 -42.74 23.03
C ASN A 835 -48.10 -41.44 23.51
N GLY A 836 -47.54 -40.76 24.51
CA GLY A 836 -48.07 -39.51 25.06
C GLY A 836 -49.26 -39.68 26.02
N ALA A 837 -49.62 -40.90 26.40
CA ALA A 837 -50.59 -41.11 27.47
C ALA A 837 -50.05 -40.55 28.80
N GLY A 838 -50.95 -39.95 29.59
CA GLY A 838 -50.63 -39.34 30.89
C GLY A 838 -50.26 -40.36 31.97
N ASN A 839 -50.27 -39.93 33.24
CA ASN A 839 -49.94 -40.78 34.38
C ASN A 839 -51.00 -41.87 34.62
N THR A 840 -50.90 -42.98 33.89
CA THR A 840 -51.79 -44.15 33.96
C THR A 840 -50.97 -45.45 33.86
N PRO A 841 -51.34 -46.53 34.56
CA PRO A 841 -50.68 -47.83 34.42
C PRO A 841 -51.09 -48.63 33.16
N SER A 842 -51.97 -48.12 32.29
CA SER A 842 -52.51 -48.89 31.15
C SER A 842 -52.85 -48.06 29.91
N ILE A 843 -52.63 -48.61 28.71
CA ILE A 843 -52.91 -47.98 27.39
C ILE A 843 -53.46 -48.98 26.36
N SER A 844 -54.05 -48.49 25.27
CA SER A 844 -54.50 -49.32 24.13
C SER A 844 -54.20 -48.67 22.77
N THR A 845 -54.03 -49.49 21.72
CA THR A 845 -53.65 -49.05 20.36
C THR A 845 -54.30 -49.90 19.27
N ASN A 846 -54.51 -49.32 18.09
CA ASN A 846 -54.84 -50.02 16.84
C ASN A 846 -53.78 -49.78 15.74
N VAL A 847 -52.55 -49.42 16.15
CA VAL A 847 -51.41 -49.16 15.26
C VAL A 847 -50.23 -50.08 15.64
N PRO A 848 -49.69 -50.86 14.69
CA PRO A 848 -48.52 -51.70 14.95
C PRO A 848 -47.26 -50.87 15.22
N GLY A 849 -46.45 -51.28 16.21
CA GLY A 849 -45.26 -50.54 16.64
C GLY A 849 -44.82 -50.81 18.08
N ILE A 850 -43.80 -50.06 18.54
CA ILE A 850 -43.09 -50.24 19.82
C ILE A 850 -43.50 -49.16 20.85
N TYR A 851 -43.66 -49.56 22.13
CA TYR A 851 -44.16 -48.72 23.23
C TYR A 851 -43.26 -48.82 24.49
N THR A 852 -43.08 -47.73 25.27
CA THR A 852 -42.17 -47.65 26.46
C THR A 852 -42.73 -46.79 27.60
N ALA A 853 -42.21 -46.89 28.84
CA ALA A 853 -42.60 -46.03 29.99
C ALA A 853 -41.53 -45.83 31.11
N THR A 854 -41.73 -44.82 31.99
CA THR A 854 -40.77 -44.29 33.01
C THR A 854 -41.42 -43.99 34.39
N LEU A 855 -40.68 -44.03 35.53
CA LEU A 855 -41.10 -43.65 36.91
C LEU A 855 -40.10 -42.73 37.66
N THR A 856 -40.57 -41.84 38.57
CA THR A 856 -39.75 -40.92 39.43
C THR A 856 -40.28 -40.70 40.87
N ASN A 857 -39.40 -40.43 41.86
CA ASN A 857 -39.70 -39.79 43.17
C ASN A 857 -38.67 -38.69 43.54
N ALA A 858 -38.90 -38.01 44.67
CA ALA A 858 -38.10 -36.91 45.24
C ALA A 858 -36.56 -37.05 45.27
N CYS A 859 -35.97 -38.25 45.10
CA CYS A 859 -34.52 -38.42 44.91
C CYS A 859 -34.12 -39.53 43.88
N GLY A 860 -34.94 -39.91 42.87
CA GLY A 860 -34.52 -40.87 41.80
C GLY A 860 -35.58 -41.39 40.80
N SER A 861 -35.19 -42.17 39.76
CA SER A 861 -36.04 -42.59 38.59
C SER A 861 -35.68 -43.93 37.86
N SER A 862 -36.55 -44.53 37.00
CA SER A 862 -36.36 -45.82 36.22
C SER A 862 -37.29 -46.05 34.96
N VAL A 863 -37.08 -47.04 34.04
CA VAL A 863 -37.66 -47.15 32.62
C VAL A 863 -37.89 -48.61 32.03
N TYR A 864 -38.81 -48.89 31.05
CA TYR A 864 -39.10 -50.24 30.36
C TYR A 864 -39.90 -50.23 28.97
N SER A 865 -40.02 -51.32 28.11
CA SER A 865 -40.55 -51.34 26.67
C SER A 865 -41.23 -52.65 26.02
N ILE A 866 -42.02 -52.61 24.88
CA ILE A 866 -42.69 -53.76 24.09
C ILE A 866 -43.21 -53.49 22.58
N ASN A 867 -43.75 -54.45 21.74
CA ASN A 867 -44.07 -54.34 20.24
C ASN A 867 -45.35 -55.08 19.60
N ILE A 868 -45.89 -54.73 18.38
CA ILE A 868 -47.17 -55.22 17.66
C ILE A 868 -47.15 -55.21 16.07
N SER A 869 -48.05 -55.91 15.29
CA SER A 869 -48.10 -56.05 13.76
C SER A 869 -49.51 -56.07 13.02
N ASP A 870 -49.59 -56.14 11.66
CA ASP A 870 -50.81 -55.95 10.75
C ASP A 870 -50.77 -56.75 9.39
N GLY A 871 -51.86 -56.79 8.58
CA GLY A 871 -51.84 -57.28 7.17
C GLY A 871 -53.13 -57.13 6.28
N SER A 872 -52.99 -56.66 5.03
CA SER A 872 -54.09 -56.40 4.05
C SER A 872 -53.68 -56.53 2.55
N SER A 873 -54.64 -56.45 1.60
CA SER A 873 -54.45 -56.71 0.14
C SER A 873 -54.35 -55.45 -0.76
N SER A 874 -53.76 -55.57 -1.96
CA SER A 874 -53.61 -54.47 -2.94
C SER A 874 -53.57 -54.91 -4.42
N VAL A 875 -53.77 -53.94 -5.33
CA VAL A 875 -53.55 -54.05 -6.79
C VAL A 875 -52.61 -52.92 -7.23
N ASN A 876 -51.71 -53.19 -8.18
CA ASN A 876 -50.66 -52.25 -8.54
C ASN A 876 -50.51 -52.11 -10.07
N LEU A 877 -50.45 -50.87 -10.57
CA LEU A 877 -50.51 -50.52 -11.99
C LEU A 877 -49.27 -49.69 -12.37
N ALA A 878 -48.47 -50.22 -13.29
CA ALA A 878 -47.24 -49.64 -13.79
C ALA A 878 -47.36 -49.24 -15.27
N ALA A 879 -46.49 -48.31 -15.70
CA ALA A 879 -46.39 -47.87 -17.09
C ALA A 879 -44.91 -47.78 -17.51
N SER A 880 -44.62 -48.02 -18.80
CA SER A 880 -43.27 -47.83 -19.36
C SER A 880 -42.85 -46.36 -19.43
N SER A 881 -43.81 -45.43 -19.40
CA SER A 881 -43.65 -43.99 -19.22
C SER A 881 -45.00 -43.38 -18.83
N ASN A 882 -45.01 -42.20 -18.20
CA ASN A 882 -46.22 -41.39 -18.00
C ASN A 882 -46.41 -40.32 -19.11
N THR A 883 -45.49 -40.25 -20.07
CA THR A 883 -45.45 -39.22 -21.10
C THR A 883 -45.08 -39.78 -22.48
N ILE A 884 -45.64 -39.14 -23.52
CA ILE A 884 -45.35 -39.40 -24.94
C ILE A 884 -44.84 -38.09 -25.56
N CYS A 885 -43.59 -38.06 -26.05
CA CYS A 885 -43.18 -37.05 -27.04
C CYS A 885 -43.78 -37.43 -28.42
N SER A 886 -43.88 -36.48 -29.35
CA SER A 886 -44.50 -36.69 -30.68
C SER A 886 -44.00 -37.95 -31.41
N GLY A 887 -44.93 -38.87 -31.76
CA GLY A 887 -44.64 -40.14 -32.45
C GLY A 887 -44.35 -41.35 -31.54
N GLY A 888 -44.34 -41.20 -30.22
CA GLY A 888 -44.10 -42.30 -29.26
C GLY A 888 -45.32 -43.16 -28.91
N SER A 889 -45.10 -44.16 -28.04
CA SER A 889 -46.16 -45.00 -27.44
C SER A 889 -45.75 -45.50 -26.05
N VAL A 890 -46.72 -46.00 -25.25
CA VAL A 890 -46.53 -46.45 -23.86
C VAL A 890 -47.20 -47.80 -23.64
N THR A 891 -46.58 -48.67 -22.84
CA THR A 891 -47.18 -49.93 -22.37
C THR A 891 -47.54 -49.83 -20.90
N LEU A 892 -48.79 -50.18 -20.56
CA LEU A 892 -49.33 -50.29 -19.20
C LEU A 892 -49.32 -51.76 -18.77
N THR A 893 -49.02 -52.03 -17.50
CA THR A 893 -48.96 -53.38 -16.92
C THR A 893 -49.55 -53.40 -15.51
N ALA A 894 -50.46 -54.32 -15.24
CA ALA A 894 -51.12 -54.50 -13.95
C ALA A 894 -50.65 -55.77 -13.24
N SER A 895 -50.64 -55.73 -11.90
CA SER A 895 -50.19 -56.82 -11.04
C SER A 895 -50.99 -56.86 -9.73
N GLY A 896 -51.17 -58.06 -9.17
CA GLY A 896 -52.01 -58.34 -8.01
C GLY A 896 -52.56 -59.76 -8.06
N THR A 897 -53.06 -60.27 -6.93
CA THR A 897 -53.61 -61.63 -6.81
C THR A 897 -55.13 -61.63 -6.95
N GLY A 898 -55.61 -61.73 -8.19
CA GLY A 898 -57.02 -61.74 -8.57
C GLY A 898 -57.19 -61.68 -10.09
N THR A 899 -58.42 -61.50 -10.59
CA THR A 899 -58.71 -61.32 -12.03
C THR A 899 -58.73 -59.83 -12.43
N PHE A 900 -58.20 -59.49 -13.61
CA PHE A 900 -58.12 -58.13 -14.12
C PHE A 900 -59.22 -57.81 -15.16
N ALA A 901 -59.63 -56.54 -15.24
CA ALA A 901 -60.40 -55.98 -16.36
C ALA A 901 -60.04 -54.50 -16.61
N TRP A 902 -59.88 -54.09 -17.88
CA TRP A 902 -59.34 -52.79 -18.29
C TRP A 902 -60.37 -51.87 -18.98
N SER A 903 -60.23 -50.55 -18.80
CA SER A 903 -61.12 -49.53 -19.41
C SER A 903 -61.00 -49.38 -20.94
N THR A 904 -60.04 -50.05 -21.57
CA THR A 904 -59.91 -50.11 -23.05
C THR A 904 -60.78 -51.20 -23.68
N GLY A 905 -61.48 -52.01 -22.89
CA GLY A 905 -62.21 -53.19 -23.36
C GLY A 905 -61.33 -54.43 -23.57
N ALA A 906 -60.04 -54.36 -23.24
CA ALA A 906 -59.18 -55.54 -23.16
C ALA A 906 -59.63 -56.46 -22.00
N GLY A 907 -59.62 -57.77 -22.23
CA GLY A 907 -60.04 -58.79 -21.25
C GLY A 907 -59.05 -58.98 -20.09
N ASN A 908 -59.12 -60.15 -19.46
CA ASN A 908 -58.24 -60.54 -18.34
C ASN A 908 -56.79 -60.81 -18.82
N VAL A 909 -56.06 -59.74 -19.10
CA VAL A 909 -54.64 -59.73 -19.47
C VAL A 909 -53.87 -58.76 -18.57
N SER A 910 -52.60 -59.04 -18.30
CA SER A 910 -51.78 -58.23 -17.39
C SER A 910 -51.18 -56.98 -18.03
N SER A 911 -51.30 -56.75 -19.35
CA SER A 911 -50.68 -55.60 -20.02
C SER A 911 -51.37 -55.17 -21.32
N ILE A 912 -51.30 -53.87 -21.63
CA ILE A 912 -51.83 -53.25 -22.88
C ILE A 912 -50.89 -52.13 -23.37
N THR A 913 -50.90 -51.81 -24.67
CA THR A 913 -50.10 -50.71 -25.26
C THR A 913 -51.01 -49.64 -25.85
N VAL A 914 -50.64 -48.36 -25.65
CA VAL A 914 -51.45 -47.18 -26.00
C VAL A 914 -50.57 -46.07 -26.62
N THR A 915 -51.12 -45.38 -27.62
CA THR A 915 -50.41 -44.32 -28.41
C THR A 915 -50.89 -42.91 -28.11
N ASN A 916 -52.01 -42.76 -27.39
CA ASN A 916 -52.71 -41.50 -27.20
C ASN A 916 -52.72 -41.10 -25.71
N THR A 917 -52.64 -39.81 -25.44
CA THR A 917 -52.77 -39.24 -24.09
C THR A 917 -54.20 -39.44 -23.55
N GLY A 918 -54.32 -39.59 -22.22
CA GLY A 918 -55.59 -39.90 -21.56
C GLY A 918 -55.46 -40.78 -20.32
N VAL A 919 -56.59 -41.03 -19.66
CA VAL A 919 -56.69 -41.83 -18.43
C VAL A 919 -57.16 -43.26 -18.76
N TYR A 920 -56.46 -44.25 -18.22
CA TYR A 920 -56.73 -45.67 -18.37
C TYR A 920 -56.90 -46.32 -16.97
N THR A 921 -57.76 -47.34 -16.84
CA THR A 921 -58.15 -47.93 -15.55
C THR A 921 -58.10 -49.46 -15.59
N VAL A 922 -57.78 -50.09 -14.45
CA VAL A 922 -57.87 -51.55 -14.23
C VAL A 922 -58.55 -51.86 -12.88
N SER A 923 -59.13 -53.06 -12.74
CA SER A 923 -59.86 -53.52 -11.54
C SER A 923 -59.48 -54.95 -11.13
N LEU A 924 -59.61 -55.29 -9.83
CA LEU A 924 -59.22 -56.59 -9.23
C LEU A 924 -60.10 -56.96 -8.00
N THR A 925 -60.15 -58.24 -7.59
CA THR A 925 -61.01 -58.75 -6.48
C THR A 925 -60.40 -59.98 -5.77
N ASN A 926 -60.67 -60.16 -4.47
CA ASN A 926 -60.03 -61.12 -3.55
C ASN A 926 -60.99 -61.54 -2.39
N GLU A 927 -60.58 -62.45 -1.49
CA GLU A 927 -61.38 -62.98 -0.36
C GLU A 927 -61.73 -61.96 0.75
N CYS A 928 -61.03 -60.83 0.86
CA CYS A 928 -61.51 -59.70 1.67
C CYS A 928 -62.63 -58.95 0.92
N PRO A 929 -63.81 -58.67 1.52
CA PRO A 929 -64.97 -58.14 0.79
C PRO A 929 -64.76 -56.75 0.14
N GLY A 930 -64.41 -56.73 -1.14
CA GLY A 930 -64.33 -55.52 -1.95
C GLY A 930 -63.58 -55.72 -3.27
N ALA A 931 -63.95 -54.95 -4.30
CA ALA A 931 -63.17 -54.83 -5.54
C ALA A 931 -62.32 -53.56 -5.48
N VAL A 932 -61.07 -53.64 -5.96
CA VAL A 932 -60.10 -52.53 -5.90
C VAL A 932 -59.73 -52.10 -7.33
N THR A 933 -59.68 -50.80 -7.57
CA THR A 933 -59.40 -50.21 -8.89
C THR A 933 -58.17 -49.32 -8.87
N ALA A 934 -57.37 -49.35 -9.94
CA ALA A 934 -56.23 -48.46 -10.14
C ALA A 934 -56.35 -47.71 -11.48
N THR A 935 -56.01 -46.42 -11.48
CA THR A 935 -56.03 -45.53 -12.66
C THR A 935 -54.62 -45.04 -13.00
N PHE A 936 -54.37 -44.73 -14.27
CA PHE A 936 -53.11 -44.15 -14.74
C PHE A 936 -53.36 -43.15 -15.87
N ASN A 937 -52.68 -41.99 -15.85
CA ASN A 937 -52.87 -40.92 -16.82
C ASN A 937 -51.59 -40.69 -17.64
N ILE A 938 -51.73 -40.54 -18.96
CA ILE A 938 -50.61 -40.31 -19.89
C ILE A 938 -50.70 -38.92 -20.49
N LEU A 939 -49.60 -38.16 -20.38
CA LEU A 939 -49.50 -36.74 -20.74
C LEU A 939 -48.53 -36.50 -21.92
N ASN A 940 -48.46 -35.26 -22.40
CA ASN A 940 -47.45 -34.82 -23.37
C ASN A 940 -46.22 -34.26 -22.62
N GLY A 941 -45.01 -34.53 -23.11
CA GLY A 941 -43.75 -34.18 -22.42
C GLY A 941 -43.26 -32.75 -22.69
N PRO A 942 -42.77 -32.00 -21.68
CA PRO A 942 -42.22 -30.66 -21.86
C PRO A 942 -40.74 -30.65 -22.31
N LEU A 943 -40.31 -29.52 -22.89
CA LEU A 943 -38.90 -29.19 -23.07
C LEU A 943 -38.16 -29.11 -21.72
N PRO A 944 -36.84 -29.37 -21.68
CA PRO A 944 -36.10 -29.29 -20.43
C PRO A 944 -35.94 -27.84 -19.96
N THR A 945 -36.03 -27.60 -18.66
CA THR A 945 -35.78 -26.29 -18.05
C THR A 945 -34.35 -26.20 -17.54
N LEU A 946 -33.76 -24.99 -17.59
CA LEU A 946 -32.41 -24.73 -17.13
C LEU A 946 -32.33 -23.37 -16.44
N SER A 947 -31.54 -23.27 -15.39
CA SER A 947 -31.05 -22.02 -14.78
C SER A 947 -29.62 -22.23 -14.28
N ILE A 948 -28.82 -21.16 -14.17
CA ILE A 948 -27.46 -21.26 -13.63
C ILE A 948 -27.37 -20.40 -12.37
N ASN A 949 -26.99 -21.04 -11.27
CA ASN A 949 -26.71 -20.38 -9.99
C ASN A 949 -25.22 -20.42 -9.72
N ALA A 950 -24.65 -19.32 -9.25
CA ALA A 950 -23.25 -19.26 -8.79
C ALA A 950 -23.22 -19.34 -7.25
N SER A 951 -22.18 -19.98 -6.69
CA SER A 951 -21.94 -20.11 -5.24
C SER A 951 -21.90 -18.80 -4.43
N SER A 952 -21.69 -17.66 -5.10
CA SER A 952 -21.67 -16.30 -4.55
C SER A 952 -22.00 -15.30 -5.69
N PRO A 953 -22.61 -14.13 -5.40
CA PRO A 953 -22.76 -13.03 -6.37
C PRO A 953 -21.44 -12.31 -6.69
N PHE A 954 -20.42 -12.42 -5.84
CA PHE A 954 -19.09 -11.81 -6.02
C PHE A 954 -17.98 -12.78 -5.64
N TYR A 955 -16.85 -12.74 -6.36
CA TYR A 955 -15.68 -13.58 -6.10
C TYR A 955 -14.41 -12.75 -6.02
N CYS A 956 -13.48 -13.21 -5.20
CA CYS A 956 -12.16 -12.60 -5.09
C CYS A 956 -11.14 -13.39 -5.92
N GLU A 957 -10.18 -12.72 -6.56
CA GLU A 957 -9.10 -13.40 -7.29
C GLU A 957 -8.39 -14.43 -6.40
N GLY A 958 -8.12 -15.61 -6.96
CA GLY A 958 -7.60 -16.77 -6.23
C GLY A 958 -8.67 -17.67 -5.58
N GLN A 959 -9.93 -17.21 -5.47
CA GLN A 959 -11.05 -18.11 -5.16
C GLN A 959 -11.51 -18.87 -6.42
N THR A 960 -12.39 -19.86 -6.22
CA THR A 960 -13.08 -20.57 -7.31
C THR A 960 -14.57 -20.31 -7.26
N ALA A 961 -15.15 -19.94 -8.39
CA ALA A 961 -16.59 -19.84 -8.57
C ALA A 961 -17.14 -21.21 -8.96
N THR A 962 -18.06 -21.75 -8.14
CA THR A 962 -18.79 -22.97 -8.46
C THR A 962 -20.12 -22.58 -9.12
N LEU A 963 -20.28 -22.93 -10.38
CA LEU A 963 -21.50 -22.72 -11.16
C LEU A 963 -22.30 -24.02 -11.17
N THR A 964 -23.55 -23.93 -10.73
CA THR A 964 -24.48 -25.06 -10.69
C THR A 964 -25.61 -24.79 -11.69
N ALA A 965 -25.60 -25.55 -12.78
CA ALA A 965 -26.66 -25.60 -13.76
C ALA A 965 -27.81 -26.47 -13.20
N ASN A 966 -28.87 -25.82 -12.73
CA ASN A 966 -30.04 -26.45 -12.15
C ASN A 966 -31.10 -26.66 -13.24
N GLY A 967 -31.72 -27.84 -13.32
CA GLY A 967 -32.65 -28.15 -14.40
C GLY A 967 -33.40 -29.46 -14.21
N THR A 968 -34.23 -29.82 -15.19
CA THR A 968 -34.83 -31.16 -15.28
C THR A 968 -33.76 -32.21 -15.58
N SER A 969 -34.07 -33.50 -15.41
CA SER A 969 -33.15 -34.58 -15.78
C SER A 969 -32.80 -34.55 -17.27
N GLY A 970 -31.51 -34.40 -17.58
CA GLY A 970 -30.98 -34.35 -18.95
C GLY A 970 -29.45 -34.35 -18.99
N THR A 971 -28.89 -34.36 -20.20
CA THR A 971 -27.43 -34.31 -20.42
C THR A 971 -26.97 -32.86 -20.50
N TYR A 972 -26.02 -32.49 -19.63
CA TYR A 972 -25.47 -31.13 -19.51
C TYR A 972 -24.15 -30.98 -20.28
N SER A 973 -24.01 -29.87 -21.01
CA SER A 973 -22.78 -29.46 -21.71
C SER A 973 -22.53 -27.95 -21.56
N TRP A 974 -21.29 -27.56 -21.31
CA TRP A 974 -20.88 -26.16 -21.19
C TRP A 974 -20.13 -25.65 -22.42
N ASN A 975 -20.14 -24.34 -22.67
CA ASN A 975 -19.33 -23.70 -23.72
C ASN A 975 -17.80 -23.88 -23.54
N THR A 976 -17.36 -24.34 -22.38
CA THR A 976 -15.98 -24.72 -22.05
C THR A 976 -15.62 -26.16 -22.45
N GLY A 977 -16.58 -26.95 -22.94
CA GLY A 977 -16.42 -28.38 -23.22
C GLY A 977 -16.59 -29.30 -22.00
N ALA A 978 -16.85 -28.74 -20.81
CA ALA A 978 -17.20 -29.52 -19.62
C ALA A 978 -18.58 -30.19 -19.77
N SER A 979 -18.78 -31.31 -19.08
CA SER A 979 -20.05 -32.04 -19.01
C SER A 979 -20.48 -32.26 -17.56
N GLY A 980 -21.79 -32.32 -17.33
CA GLY A 980 -22.39 -32.40 -15.99
C GLY A 980 -22.90 -31.06 -15.43
N PRO A 981 -23.70 -31.09 -14.34
CA PRO A 981 -24.43 -29.93 -13.83
C PRO A 981 -23.57 -28.94 -13.02
N ILE A 982 -22.33 -29.29 -12.66
CA ILE A 982 -21.43 -28.44 -11.87
C ILE A 982 -20.19 -28.12 -12.71
N PHE A 983 -19.81 -26.85 -12.77
CA PHE A 983 -18.59 -26.37 -13.40
C PHE A 983 -17.89 -25.36 -12.50
N THR A 984 -16.58 -25.52 -12.28
CA THR A 984 -15.76 -24.63 -11.45
C THR A 984 -14.81 -23.80 -12.30
N THR A 985 -14.73 -22.50 -12.04
CA THR A 985 -13.78 -21.58 -12.69
C THR A 985 -13.04 -20.70 -11.70
N SER A 986 -11.86 -20.22 -12.08
CA SER A 986 -11.11 -19.16 -11.40
C SER A 986 -10.82 -17.97 -12.35
N VAL A 987 -11.60 -17.85 -13.43
CA VAL A 987 -11.40 -16.89 -14.52
C VAL A 987 -12.71 -16.17 -14.84
N SER A 988 -12.65 -14.83 -14.93
CA SER A 988 -13.81 -14.01 -15.31
C SER A 988 -14.25 -14.30 -16.75
N GLY A 989 -15.56 -14.42 -16.99
CA GLY A 989 -16.09 -14.71 -18.31
C GLY A 989 -17.58 -15.07 -18.34
N ILE A 990 -18.12 -15.20 -19.55
CA ILE A 990 -19.49 -15.64 -19.80
C ILE A 990 -19.51 -17.15 -20.01
N TYR A 991 -20.23 -17.85 -19.13
CA TYR A 991 -20.39 -19.29 -19.16
C TYR A 991 -21.81 -19.64 -19.60
N THR A 992 -21.90 -20.50 -20.60
CA THR A 992 -23.18 -20.99 -21.15
C THR A 992 -23.30 -22.46 -20.80
N ALA A 993 -24.36 -22.83 -20.11
CA ALA A 993 -24.77 -24.22 -19.96
C ALA A 993 -25.89 -24.53 -20.96
N ALA A 994 -25.89 -25.73 -21.52
CA ALA A 994 -27.00 -26.29 -22.26
C ALA A 994 -27.38 -27.65 -21.67
N ILE A 995 -28.67 -27.98 -21.72
CA ILE A 995 -29.24 -29.23 -21.24
C ILE A 995 -30.12 -29.86 -22.32
N SER A 996 -30.06 -31.17 -22.45
CA SER A 996 -30.79 -31.94 -23.48
C SER A 996 -31.54 -33.13 -22.88
N ASN A 997 -32.76 -33.37 -23.36
CA ASN A 997 -33.57 -34.55 -23.02
C ASN A 997 -34.28 -35.10 -24.28
N SER A 998 -35.09 -36.16 -24.12
CA SER A 998 -35.78 -36.84 -25.22
C SER A 998 -36.84 -36.03 -25.96
N CYS A 999 -37.32 -34.89 -25.41
CA CYS A 999 -38.22 -33.98 -26.12
C CYS A 999 -37.54 -32.64 -26.56
N GLY A 1000 -36.25 -32.40 -26.28
CA GLY A 1000 -35.50 -31.25 -26.85
C GLY A 1000 -34.28 -30.74 -26.07
N VAL A 1001 -33.84 -29.52 -26.39
CA VAL A 1001 -32.63 -28.86 -25.83
C VAL A 1001 -32.97 -27.44 -25.36
N ASN A 1002 -32.33 -26.98 -24.28
CA ASN A 1002 -32.44 -25.62 -23.75
C ASN A 1002 -31.06 -25.11 -23.26
N SER A 1003 -30.85 -23.79 -23.19
CA SER A 1003 -29.55 -23.19 -22.86
C SER A 1003 -29.67 -21.85 -22.13
N GLU A 1004 -28.80 -21.62 -21.14
CA GLU A 1004 -28.80 -20.44 -20.27
C GLU A 1004 -27.37 -19.90 -20.11
N THR A 1005 -27.21 -18.62 -19.71
CA THR A 1005 -25.92 -17.94 -19.59
C THR A 1005 -25.75 -17.24 -18.23
N ILE A 1006 -24.52 -17.24 -17.72
CA ILE A 1006 -24.12 -16.46 -16.54
C ILE A 1006 -22.79 -15.76 -16.79
N ASN A 1007 -22.67 -14.51 -16.33
CA ASN A 1007 -21.41 -13.77 -16.34
C ASN A 1007 -20.75 -13.86 -14.95
N VAL A 1008 -19.52 -14.34 -14.90
CA VAL A 1008 -18.74 -14.46 -13.66
C VAL A 1008 -17.63 -13.41 -13.68
N LEU A 1009 -17.54 -12.62 -12.61
CA LEU A 1009 -16.52 -11.61 -12.42
C LEU A 1009 -15.78 -11.86 -11.11
N PHE A 1010 -14.46 -12.02 -11.20
CA PHE A 1010 -13.54 -11.97 -10.08
C PHE A 1010 -13.06 -10.53 -9.88
N GLN A 1011 -13.02 -10.08 -8.63
CA GLN A 1011 -12.47 -8.79 -8.22
C GLN A 1011 -11.16 -9.02 -7.45
N SER A 1012 -10.16 -8.19 -7.69
CA SER A 1012 -8.95 -8.18 -6.86
C SER A 1012 -9.28 -7.66 -5.45
N ALA A 1013 -8.43 -7.97 -4.48
CA ALA A 1013 -8.41 -7.24 -3.21
C ALA A 1013 -8.27 -5.72 -3.46
N PRO A 1014 -8.84 -4.86 -2.60
CA PRO A 1014 -8.72 -3.42 -2.81
C PRO A 1014 -7.27 -3.03 -2.57
N ILE A 1015 -6.77 -2.09 -3.35
CA ILE A 1015 -5.45 -1.48 -3.14
C ILE A 1015 -5.70 0.02 -3.03
N VAL A 1016 -5.03 0.69 -2.09
CA VAL A 1016 -5.04 2.15 -2.01
C VAL A 1016 -3.60 2.65 -2.05
N SER A 1017 -3.35 3.64 -2.92
CA SER A 1017 -2.15 4.47 -2.86
C SER A 1017 -2.50 5.82 -2.22
N LEU A 1018 -1.52 6.46 -1.59
CA LEU A 1018 -1.73 7.72 -0.87
C LEU A 1018 -0.65 8.73 -1.28
N THR A 1019 -1.11 9.92 -1.65
CA THR A 1019 -0.28 11.04 -2.13
C THR A 1019 -0.63 12.31 -1.36
N ALA A 1020 0.25 13.31 -1.40
CA ALA A 1020 -0.04 14.64 -0.85
C ALA A 1020 0.50 15.73 -1.78
N ASN A 1021 -0.16 16.90 -1.82
CA ASN A 1021 0.31 18.06 -2.58
C ASN A 1021 1.60 18.70 -1.99
N LYS A 1022 1.81 18.54 -0.68
CA LYS A 1022 2.99 18.92 0.10
C LYS A 1022 3.23 17.83 1.15
N ILE A 1023 4.49 17.44 1.38
CA ILE A 1023 4.90 16.61 2.52
C ILE A 1023 5.55 17.42 3.66
N MET A 1024 6.02 18.63 3.34
CA MET A 1024 6.47 19.65 4.30
C MET A 1024 5.45 20.79 4.29
N ILE A 1025 4.94 21.18 5.46
CA ILE A 1025 4.05 22.34 5.64
C ILE A 1025 4.67 23.34 6.62
N CYS A 1026 4.44 24.63 6.40
CA CYS A 1026 4.81 25.66 7.37
C CYS A 1026 3.81 25.71 8.54
N SER A 1027 4.12 26.47 9.59
CA SER A 1027 3.15 26.75 10.66
C SER A 1027 1.93 27.48 10.08
N GLY A 1028 0.74 26.88 10.20
CA GLY A 1028 -0.51 27.42 9.66
C GLY A 1028 -0.82 27.03 8.20
N GLU A 1029 0.06 26.32 7.50
CA GLU A 1029 -0.27 25.72 6.19
C GLU A 1029 -1.08 24.42 6.32
N THR A 1030 -1.64 23.96 5.20
CA THR A 1030 -2.32 22.66 5.10
C THR A 1030 -1.80 21.83 3.94
N ALA A 1031 -1.66 20.53 4.15
CA ALA A 1031 -1.47 19.55 3.09
C ALA A 1031 -2.83 18.93 2.74
N THR A 1032 -3.10 18.72 1.46
CA THR A 1032 -4.23 17.92 0.98
C THR A 1032 -3.70 16.56 0.58
N LEU A 1033 -4.09 15.56 1.35
CA LEU A 1033 -3.85 14.15 1.10
C LEU A 1033 -4.88 13.67 0.06
N THR A 1034 -4.45 12.88 -0.91
CA THR A 1034 -5.32 12.23 -1.89
C THR A 1034 -5.04 10.73 -1.87
N ALA A 1035 -6.01 9.99 -1.36
CA ALA A 1035 -6.09 8.55 -1.47
C ALA A 1035 -6.61 8.19 -2.86
N ASN A 1036 -6.01 7.17 -3.49
CA ASN A 1036 -6.50 6.62 -4.73
C ASN A 1036 -6.73 5.12 -4.57
N GLY A 1037 -7.99 4.75 -4.35
CA GLY A 1037 -8.43 3.38 -4.20
C GLY A 1037 -8.76 2.74 -5.55
N ILE A 1038 -8.18 1.58 -5.82
CA ILE A 1038 -8.44 0.74 -7.00
C ILE A 1038 -9.07 -0.59 -6.60
N ASN A 1039 -9.74 -1.23 -7.56
CA ASN A 1039 -10.49 -2.49 -7.41
C ASN A 1039 -11.82 -2.35 -6.62
N GLY A 1040 -12.49 -1.20 -6.73
CA GLY A 1040 -13.95 -1.13 -6.51
C GLY A 1040 -14.43 -1.05 -5.05
N GLY A 1041 -13.60 -0.57 -4.12
CA GLY A 1041 -14.06 -0.19 -2.79
C GLY A 1041 -14.90 1.09 -2.79
N THR A 1042 -15.84 1.20 -1.85
CA THR A 1042 -16.79 2.32 -1.76
C THR A 1042 -16.60 3.19 -0.51
N LEU A 1043 -15.69 2.80 0.38
CA LEU A 1043 -15.46 3.48 1.66
C LEU A 1043 -13.96 3.72 1.87
N TYR A 1044 -13.60 5.00 2.03
CA TYR A 1044 -12.35 5.42 2.65
C TYR A 1044 -12.61 5.68 4.14
N ALA A 1045 -11.61 5.44 4.98
CA ALA A 1045 -11.61 5.79 6.39
C ALA A 1045 -10.21 6.29 6.77
N TRP A 1046 -10.13 7.51 7.30
CA TRP A 1046 -8.87 8.14 7.70
C TRP A 1046 -8.63 7.98 9.20
N ASN A 1047 -7.37 7.93 9.65
CA ASN A 1047 -7.05 7.90 11.08
C ASN A 1047 -7.14 9.30 11.74
N SER A 1048 -7.20 10.37 10.95
CA SER A 1048 -7.29 11.77 11.39
C SER A 1048 -8.72 12.25 11.63
N SER A 1049 -9.71 11.67 10.96
CA SER A 1049 -11.09 12.14 11.00
C SER A 1049 -12.09 11.06 10.56
N SER A 1050 -13.38 11.30 10.79
CA SER A 1050 -14.47 10.46 10.26
C SER A 1050 -14.81 10.75 8.78
N ASN A 1051 -13.87 11.32 8.01
CA ASN A 1051 -14.05 11.60 6.59
C ASN A 1051 -14.11 10.29 5.78
N THR A 1052 -15.00 10.23 4.79
CA THR A 1052 -15.17 9.08 3.89
C THR A 1052 -14.85 9.39 2.43
N ALA A 1053 -14.43 10.63 2.13
CA ALA A 1053 -13.95 11.02 0.81
C ALA A 1053 -12.54 10.49 0.54
N ASN A 1054 -12.15 10.47 -0.74
CA ASN A 1054 -10.81 10.09 -1.17
C ASN A 1054 -9.76 11.20 -0.96
N THR A 1055 -10.13 12.32 -0.33
CA THR A 1055 -9.24 13.43 -0.01
C THR A 1055 -9.43 13.90 1.43
N GLU A 1056 -8.33 14.20 2.12
CA GLU A 1056 -8.28 14.68 3.50
C GLU A 1056 -7.36 15.90 3.58
N THR A 1057 -7.72 16.93 4.34
CA THR A 1057 -6.89 18.14 4.52
C THR A 1057 -6.37 18.20 5.95
N VAL A 1058 -5.04 18.32 6.10
CA VAL A 1058 -4.34 18.19 7.38
C VAL A 1058 -3.39 19.37 7.61
N ASN A 1059 -3.28 19.84 8.85
CA ASN A 1059 -2.60 21.08 9.23
C ASN A 1059 -1.49 20.90 10.28
N ALA A 1060 -1.18 19.65 10.64
CA ALA A 1060 -0.21 19.29 11.67
C ALA A 1060 0.72 18.18 11.19
N ALA A 1061 1.92 18.12 11.76
CA ALA A 1061 2.82 16.99 11.56
C ALA A 1061 2.21 15.69 12.12
N GLY A 1062 2.30 14.59 11.38
CA GLY A 1062 1.70 13.32 11.76
C GLY A 1062 1.79 12.26 10.68
N ASN A 1063 1.56 10.99 11.07
CA ASN A 1063 1.43 9.88 10.13
C ASN A 1063 -0.06 9.62 9.85
N TYR A 1064 -0.48 9.91 8.63
CA TYR A 1064 -1.86 9.83 8.19
C TYR A 1064 -2.08 8.53 7.42
N ILE A 1065 -3.04 7.74 7.88
CA ILE A 1065 -3.37 6.42 7.34
C ILE A 1065 -4.78 6.50 6.78
N VAL A 1066 -4.92 6.15 5.50
CA VAL A 1066 -6.21 5.85 4.87
C VAL A 1066 -6.39 4.35 4.78
N THR A 1067 -7.59 3.87 5.05
CA THR A 1067 -8.02 2.48 4.80
C THR A 1067 -9.15 2.49 3.77
N TYR A 1068 -9.08 1.61 2.79
CA TYR A 1068 -9.99 1.51 1.67
C TYR A 1068 -10.52 0.08 1.54
N THR A 1069 -11.84 -0.08 1.51
CA THR A 1069 -12.51 -1.38 1.73
C THR A 1069 -13.46 -1.72 0.59
N ASN A 1070 -13.41 -2.97 0.11
CA ASN A 1070 -14.32 -3.58 -0.87
C ASN A 1070 -14.86 -4.93 -0.34
N VAL A 1071 -15.63 -5.66 -1.16
CA VAL A 1071 -16.19 -6.98 -0.79
C VAL A 1071 -15.14 -8.10 -0.60
N CYS A 1072 -13.89 -7.86 -0.99
CA CYS A 1072 -12.76 -8.78 -0.92
C CYS A 1072 -11.71 -8.40 0.13
N GLY A 1073 -11.96 -7.38 0.97
CA GLY A 1073 -11.12 -7.02 2.11
C GLY A 1073 -10.88 -5.53 2.24
N SER A 1074 -9.75 -5.17 2.86
CA SER A 1074 -9.32 -3.79 3.08
C SER A 1074 -7.81 -3.64 2.88
N SER A 1075 -7.39 -2.56 2.24
CA SER A 1075 -5.98 -2.14 2.15
C SER A 1075 -5.82 -0.78 2.82
N SER A 1076 -4.63 -0.53 3.38
CA SER A 1076 -4.31 0.74 4.01
C SER A 1076 -3.01 1.30 3.44
N ALA A 1077 -2.94 2.62 3.29
CA ALA A 1077 -1.74 3.35 2.91
C ALA A 1077 -1.47 4.48 3.90
N ALA A 1078 -0.19 4.75 4.14
CA ALA A 1078 0.27 5.72 5.13
C ALA A 1078 1.16 6.79 4.47
N ILE A 1079 1.01 8.04 4.90
CA ILE A 1079 1.88 9.16 4.51
C ILE A 1079 2.16 10.04 5.73
N SER A 1080 3.44 10.35 5.94
CA SER A 1080 3.84 11.31 6.97
C SER A 1080 3.87 12.72 6.40
N ILE A 1081 3.16 13.64 7.05
CA ILE A 1081 3.33 15.08 6.86
C ILE A 1081 4.23 15.62 7.97
N TYR A 1082 5.14 16.50 7.61
CA TYR A 1082 6.07 17.15 8.52
C TYR A 1082 5.81 18.65 8.56
N GLN A 1083 5.99 19.25 9.73
CA GLN A 1083 5.89 20.70 9.89
C GLN A 1083 7.29 21.29 10.01
N SER A 1084 7.63 22.27 9.17
CA SER A 1084 8.94 22.92 9.21
C SER A 1084 9.09 23.76 10.47
N THR A 1085 10.18 23.54 11.20
CA THR A 1085 10.53 24.28 12.42
C THR A 1085 11.70 25.23 12.16
N LEU A 1086 11.38 26.48 11.83
CA LEU A 1086 12.30 27.60 11.88
C LEU A 1086 12.42 28.11 13.32
N PHE A 1087 13.65 28.39 13.77
CA PHE A 1087 13.89 29.02 15.06
C PHE A 1087 14.60 30.37 14.83
N PRO A 1088 13.86 31.48 14.72
CA PRO A 1088 14.46 32.80 14.51
C PRO A 1088 15.04 33.35 15.81
N ASP A 1089 16.33 33.65 15.81
CA ASP A 1089 17.01 34.34 16.90
C ASP A 1089 18.20 35.18 16.41
N PHE A 1090 18.55 36.23 17.17
CA PHE A 1090 19.79 36.97 16.97
C PHE A 1090 20.28 37.63 18.27
N THR A 1091 21.58 37.87 18.35
CA THR A 1091 22.19 38.75 19.36
C THR A 1091 22.72 40.03 18.72
N PHE A 1092 22.94 41.05 19.53
CA PHE A 1092 23.56 42.29 19.11
C PHE A 1092 24.55 42.77 20.19
N ASN A 1093 25.64 43.39 19.74
CA ASN A 1093 26.72 43.86 20.61
C ASN A 1093 27.21 45.24 20.11
N PRO A 1094 27.27 46.27 20.98
CA PRO A 1094 26.71 46.30 22.33
C PRO A 1094 25.17 46.17 22.36
N ASP A 1095 24.60 45.90 23.53
CA ASP A 1095 23.15 45.73 23.79
C ASP A 1095 22.39 47.07 23.87
N GLY A 1096 23.14 48.16 23.97
CA GLY A 1096 22.70 49.54 23.79
C GLY A 1096 23.91 50.42 23.52
N GLY A 1097 23.72 51.73 23.51
CA GLY A 1097 24.86 52.63 23.38
C GLY A 1097 24.48 54.09 23.48
N VAL A 1098 25.35 54.96 22.97
CA VAL A 1098 25.10 56.41 22.88
C VAL A 1098 25.40 56.84 21.44
N ALA A 1099 24.50 57.59 20.82
CA ALA A 1099 24.65 57.94 19.40
C ALA A 1099 25.84 58.90 19.16
N PRO A 1100 26.66 58.70 18.11
CA PRO A 1100 26.61 57.61 17.14
C PRO A 1100 27.28 56.31 17.64
N VAL A 1101 26.60 55.16 17.46
CA VAL A 1101 27.14 53.85 17.88
C VAL A 1101 26.98 52.78 16.79
N LEU A 1102 28.06 52.04 16.53
CA LEU A 1102 28.07 50.86 15.67
C LEU A 1102 27.63 49.62 16.46
N ILE A 1103 26.58 48.95 15.98
CA ILE A 1103 26.04 47.72 16.55
C ILE A 1103 26.32 46.57 15.58
N THR A 1104 26.91 45.48 16.08
CA THR A 1104 27.11 44.23 15.34
C THR A 1104 25.96 43.28 15.65
N PHE A 1105 25.18 42.91 14.62
CA PHE A 1105 24.10 41.94 14.73
C PHE A 1105 24.59 40.56 14.30
N SER A 1106 24.49 39.58 15.19
CA SER A 1106 24.87 38.18 14.95
C SER A 1106 23.61 37.32 14.87
N ASN A 1107 23.37 36.71 13.72
CA ASN A 1107 22.25 35.77 13.55
C ASN A 1107 22.54 34.47 14.29
N THR A 1108 21.64 34.08 15.20
CA THR A 1108 21.68 32.83 15.97
C THR A 1108 20.53 31.89 15.59
N SER A 1109 19.85 32.17 14.48
CA SER A 1109 18.73 31.38 13.97
C SER A 1109 19.15 29.98 13.52
N LEU A 1110 18.19 29.05 13.50
CA LEU A 1110 18.36 27.70 12.99
C LEU A 1110 17.44 27.42 11.79
N ASN A 1111 17.92 26.56 10.90
CA ASN A 1111 17.25 26.06 9.69
C ASN A 1111 16.97 27.10 8.59
N ASN A 1112 17.63 28.26 8.60
CA ASN A 1112 17.47 29.32 7.59
C ASN A 1112 18.47 29.21 6.42
N SER A 1113 18.01 29.56 5.22
CA SER A 1113 18.81 29.77 4.01
C SER A 1113 18.91 31.25 3.62
N ASN A 1114 17.84 32.04 3.78
CA ASN A 1114 17.84 33.48 3.51
C ASN A 1114 17.52 34.29 4.78
N ASN A 1115 17.90 35.57 4.76
CA ASN A 1115 17.72 36.52 5.87
C ASN A 1115 17.23 37.87 5.35
N GLN A 1116 16.35 38.54 6.09
CA GLN A 1116 16.02 39.95 5.92
C GLN A 1116 15.95 40.65 7.28
N TRP A 1117 16.82 41.62 7.48
CA TRP A 1117 16.86 42.49 8.65
C TRP A 1117 16.07 43.76 8.41
N GLN A 1118 15.41 44.26 9.45
CA GLN A 1118 14.78 45.58 9.53
C GLN A 1118 15.28 46.26 10.81
N PHE A 1119 16.05 47.34 10.68
CA PHE A 1119 16.78 47.95 11.81
C PHE A 1119 15.95 48.93 12.67
N GLY A 1120 14.62 48.91 12.53
CA GLY A 1120 13.70 49.80 13.28
C GLY A 1120 13.71 51.27 12.87
N ASN A 1121 14.51 51.65 11.87
CA ASN A 1121 14.71 53.03 11.40
C ASN A 1121 14.50 53.20 9.88
N GLY A 1122 13.79 52.26 9.26
CA GLY A 1122 13.57 52.21 7.80
C GLY A 1122 14.68 51.52 6.99
N ASN A 1123 15.86 51.25 7.57
CA ASN A 1123 16.95 50.54 6.87
C ASN A 1123 16.82 49.02 7.02
N THR A 1124 17.34 48.30 6.02
CA THR A 1124 17.28 46.83 5.92
C THR A 1124 18.62 46.21 5.50
N SER A 1125 18.79 44.90 5.67
CA SER A 1125 19.94 44.14 5.15
C SER A 1125 19.57 42.69 4.83
N VAL A 1126 20.28 42.05 3.91
CA VAL A 1126 20.16 40.62 3.58
C VAL A 1126 21.38 39.79 4.01
N LEU A 1127 22.38 40.42 4.63
CA LEU A 1127 23.59 39.73 5.12
C LEU A 1127 23.25 38.83 6.31
N ASN A 1128 23.96 37.71 6.45
CA ASN A 1128 23.71 36.80 7.58
C ASN A 1128 24.04 37.43 8.95
N SER A 1129 25.00 38.35 9.04
CA SER A 1129 25.32 39.05 10.29
C SER A 1129 25.87 40.45 9.98
N PRO A 1130 24.99 41.47 9.91
CA PRO A 1130 25.35 42.82 9.51
C PRO A 1130 25.83 43.68 10.68
N ASN A 1131 26.70 44.64 10.37
CA ASN A 1131 26.97 45.78 11.24
C ASN A 1131 26.11 46.97 10.79
N PHE A 1132 25.51 47.70 11.73
CA PHE A 1132 24.73 48.91 11.43
C PHE A 1132 25.07 50.04 12.41
N ASN A 1133 25.13 51.28 11.92
CA ASN A 1133 25.50 52.46 12.71
C ASN A 1133 24.27 53.32 13.03
N TYR A 1134 23.93 53.45 14.32
CA TYR A 1134 22.82 54.29 14.77
C TYR A 1134 23.31 55.69 15.12
N THR A 1135 23.00 56.65 14.25
CA THR A 1135 23.47 58.05 14.33
C THR A 1135 22.52 58.98 15.10
N SER A 1136 21.51 58.45 15.79
CA SER A 1136 20.54 59.23 16.56
C SER A 1136 20.02 58.45 17.76
N PRO A 1137 19.77 59.11 18.90
CA PRO A 1137 19.14 58.47 20.06
C PRO A 1137 17.71 58.03 19.73
N GLY A 1138 17.27 56.94 20.33
CA GLY A 1138 15.97 56.35 20.08
C GLY A 1138 15.84 54.90 20.57
N THR A 1139 14.60 54.43 20.66
CA THR A 1139 14.29 53.01 20.90
C THR A 1139 13.92 52.37 19.57
N TYR A 1140 14.79 51.49 19.07
CA TYR A 1140 14.64 50.84 17.77
C TYR A 1140 14.08 49.42 17.94
N THR A 1141 13.09 49.09 17.13
CA THR A 1141 12.50 47.74 17.06
C THR A 1141 13.18 46.99 15.93
N VAL A 1142 14.17 46.15 16.25
CA VAL A 1142 14.94 45.41 15.25
C VAL A 1142 14.27 44.06 15.00
N THR A 1143 13.95 43.77 13.75
CA THR A 1143 13.35 42.49 13.33
C THR A 1143 14.30 41.76 12.39
N LEU A 1144 14.51 40.47 12.66
CA LEU A 1144 15.09 39.52 11.71
C LEU A 1144 13.97 38.61 11.21
N ILE A 1145 13.80 38.57 9.89
CA ILE A 1145 12.98 37.59 9.17
C ILE A 1145 13.93 36.58 8.53
N ILE A 1146 13.61 35.30 8.64
CA ILE A 1146 14.36 34.20 8.01
C ILE A 1146 13.44 33.35 7.14
N GLU A 1147 14.02 32.71 6.14
CA GLU A 1147 13.37 31.77 5.23
C GLU A 1147 14.18 30.47 5.17
N ASN A 1148 13.52 29.32 5.04
CA ASN A 1148 14.18 28.02 4.86
C ASN A 1148 14.09 27.49 3.40
N PRO A 1149 14.83 26.41 3.04
CA PRO A 1149 14.77 25.81 1.71
C PRO A 1149 13.39 25.27 1.28
N ASP A 1150 12.45 25.08 2.21
CA ASP A 1150 11.06 24.66 1.92
C ASP A 1150 10.13 25.86 1.62
N GLY A 1151 10.63 27.10 1.69
CA GLY A 1151 9.86 28.33 1.49
C GLY A 1151 9.04 28.77 2.70
N CYS A 1152 9.32 28.23 3.90
CA CYS A 1152 8.72 28.71 5.13
C CYS A 1152 9.42 29.95 5.66
N PHE A 1153 8.68 30.84 6.32
CA PHE A 1153 9.19 32.06 6.93
C PHE A 1153 8.96 32.07 8.44
N ALA A 1154 9.87 32.70 9.18
CA ALA A 1154 9.69 33.02 10.59
C ALA A 1154 10.38 34.36 10.91
N SER A 1155 9.99 35.01 12.00
CA SER A 1155 10.60 36.28 12.41
C SER A 1155 10.74 36.39 13.92
N VAL A 1156 11.77 37.13 14.34
CA VAL A 1156 12.03 37.49 15.73
C VAL A 1156 12.31 38.99 15.80
N THR A 1157 11.87 39.62 16.89
CA THR A 1157 12.00 41.07 17.10
C THR A 1157 12.61 41.32 18.48
N LYS A 1158 13.58 42.24 18.55
CA LYS A 1158 14.22 42.66 19.80
C LYS A 1158 14.34 44.18 19.85
N THR A 1159 14.24 44.74 21.05
CA THR A 1159 14.34 46.18 21.29
C THR A 1159 15.79 46.56 21.57
N LEU A 1160 16.26 47.62 20.88
CA LEU A 1160 17.59 48.20 21.06
C LEU A 1160 17.42 49.67 21.49
N VAL A 1161 18.09 50.07 22.58
CA VAL A 1161 18.01 51.45 23.10
C VAL A 1161 19.34 52.17 22.85
N ILE A 1162 19.27 53.26 22.08
CA ILE A 1162 20.39 54.16 21.84
C ILE A 1162 20.12 55.47 22.59
N ASN A 1163 21.02 55.82 23.49
CA ASN A 1163 20.93 57.01 24.34
C ASN A 1163 21.59 58.23 23.68
N ASP A 1164 21.43 59.39 24.30
CA ASP A 1164 21.98 60.67 23.83
C ASP A 1164 23.28 61.05 24.57
N LEU A 1165 24.22 61.72 23.88
CA LEU A 1165 25.49 62.22 24.44
C LEU A 1165 25.24 63.52 25.21
N GLY A 1166 24.52 63.41 26.32
CA GLY A 1166 23.95 64.53 27.07
C GLY A 1166 24.97 65.48 27.70
N PHE A 1167 25.33 66.54 26.97
CA PHE A 1167 25.87 67.76 27.57
C PHE A 1167 24.74 68.50 28.30
N GLY A 1168 24.91 68.73 29.61
CA GLY A 1168 23.86 69.34 30.44
C GLY A 1168 23.60 70.81 30.12
N PRO A 1169 22.40 71.35 30.43
CA PRO A 1169 22.14 72.78 30.27
C PRO A 1169 23.07 73.59 31.18
N ILE A 1170 23.80 74.53 30.57
CA ILE A 1170 24.67 75.46 31.30
C ILE A 1170 23.79 76.37 32.18
N PRO A 1171 24.03 76.47 33.50
CA PRO A 1171 23.25 77.36 34.37
C PRO A 1171 23.32 78.82 33.91
N GLN A 1172 22.23 79.56 34.07
CA GLN A 1172 22.19 81.01 33.78
C GLN A 1172 22.23 81.88 35.05
N VAL A 1173 22.20 81.28 36.25
CA VAL A 1173 22.29 81.97 37.55
C VAL A 1173 23.03 81.08 38.55
N PHE A 1174 23.94 81.67 39.33
CA PHE A 1174 24.48 81.03 40.53
C PHE A 1174 24.68 82.02 41.69
N THR A 1175 24.75 81.49 42.91
CA THR A 1175 24.62 82.22 44.18
C THR A 1175 25.81 81.97 45.11
N PRO A 1176 27.01 82.51 44.81
CA PRO A 1176 28.20 82.40 45.66
C PRO A 1176 28.08 83.18 46.99
N ASN A 1177 27.15 82.81 47.88
CA ASN A 1177 26.94 83.46 49.17
C ASN A 1177 27.51 82.69 50.38
N GLY A 1178 27.78 81.38 50.22
CA GLY A 1178 28.37 80.50 51.23
C GLY A 1178 27.38 79.60 51.98
N ASP A 1179 26.14 79.44 51.49
CA ASP A 1179 25.14 78.55 52.13
C ASP A 1179 25.30 77.05 51.76
N GLY A 1180 26.24 76.72 50.87
CA GLY A 1180 26.50 75.38 50.37
C GLY A 1180 25.69 74.98 49.14
N LYS A 1181 24.90 75.89 48.54
CA LYS A 1181 24.03 75.60 47.38
C LYS A 1181 24.27 76.56 46.24
N ASN A 1182 24.67 76.01 45.09
CA ASN A 1182 24.90 76.78 43.86
C ASN A 1182 25.97 77.89 44.06
N ASP A 1183 26.91 77.67 44.99
CA ASP A 1183 28.04 78.56 45.30
C ASP A 1183 29.09 78.60 44.18
N LEU A 1184 29.10 77.59 43.31
CA LEU A 1184 30.03 77.43 42.20
C LEU A 1184 29.26 77.33 40.89
N PHE A 1185 29.82 77.88 39.82
CA PHE A 1185 29.24 77.79 38.47
C PHE A 1185 29.45 76.38 37.86
N GLU A 1186 28.65 75.42 38.32
CA GLU A 1186 28.78 74.00 37.97
C GLU A 1186 28.10 73.66 36.62
N ILE A 1187 28.91 73.28 35.61
CA ILE A 1187 28.41 72.79 34.32
C ILE A 1187 28.40 71.26 34.32
N LYS A 1188 27.22 70.66 34.47
CA LYS A 1188 27.07 69.20 34.60
C LYS A 1188 27.41 68.47 33.30
N GLY A 1189 28.21 67.41 33.43
CA GLY A 1189 28.77 66.64 32.32
C GLY A 1189 30.12 67.13 31.78
N LEU A 1190 30.60 68.33 32.19
CA LEU A 1190 31.82 68.93 31.61
C LEU A 1190 33.10 68.11 31.83
N HIS A 1191 33.13 67.23 32.83
CA HIS A 1191 34.25 66.30 33.08
C HIS A 1191 34.55 65.34 31.91
N GLN A 1192 33.59 65.13 31.00
CA GLN A 1192 33.78 64.32 29.78
C GLN A 1192 34.65 65.03 28.73
N PHE A 1193 34.92 66.32 28.93
CA PHE A 1193 35.68 67.19 28.02
C PHE A 1193 36.97 67.68 28.71
N PRO A 1194 38.03 66.84 28.79
CA PRO A 1194 39.26 67.15 29.53
C PRO A 1194 40.13 68.25 28.89
N HIS A 1195 39.73 68.77 27.74
CA HIS A 1195 40.40 69.86 27.01
C HIS A 1195 39.51 71.11 26.87
N ASN A 1196 38.48 71.23 27.70
CA ASN A 1196 37.58 72.37 27.69
C ASN A 1196 38.30 73.69 28.08
N GLU A 1197 37.70 74.83 27.71
CA GLU A 1197 38.15 76.16 28.12
C GLU A 1197 36.93 77.02 28.44
N LEU A 1198 36.82 77.51 29.68
CA LEU A 1198 35.85 78.52 30.07
C LEU A 1198 36.52 79.88 30.17
N VAL A 1199 35.90 80.88 29.54
CA VAL A 1199 36.35 82.27 29.50
C VAL A 1199 35.17 83.18 29.85
N ILE A 1200 35.30 84.01 30.88
CA ILE A 1200 34.19 84.83 31.39
C ILE A 1200 34.57 86.32 31.37
N TYR A 1201 33.63 87.14 30.88
CA TYR A 1201 33.76 88.58 30.70
C TYR A 1201 32.65 89.32 31.46
N ASN A 1202 32.94 90.55 31.89
CA ASN A 1202 31.91 91.45 32.40
C ASN A 1202 31.16 92.17 31.24
N ARG A 1203 30.11 92.92 31.57
CA ARG A 1203 29.28 93.67 30.59
C ARG A 1203 30.02 94.68 29.71
N TRP A 1204 31.28 94.99 30.02
CA TRP A 1204 32.14 95.90 29.25
C TRP A 1204 33.18 95.14 28.40
N GLY A 1205 33.09 93.81 28.30
CA GLY A 1205 34.02 92.99 27.52
C GLY A 1205 35.38 92.74 28.19
N ASN A 1206 35.56 93.15 29.45
CA ASN A 1206 36.81 92.89 30.18
C ASN A 1206 36.81 91.46 30.73
N LEU A 1207 37.93 90.74 30.55
CA LEU A 1207 38.14 89.38 31.05
C LEU A 1207 38.19 89.36 32.59
N ILE A 1208 37.39 88.47 33.19
CA ILE A 1208 37.17 88.31 34.63
C ILE A 1208 37.76 87.00 35.19
N HIS A 1209 37.52 85.89 34.48
CA HIS A 1209 38.00 84.54 34.83
C HIS A 1209 38.36 83.79 33.54
N LYS A 1210 39.46 83.02 33.56
CA LYS A 1210 39.81 82.09 32.49
C LYS A 1210 40.43 80.80 33.04
N LYS A 1211 39.86 79.65 32.67
CA LYS A 1211 40.35 78.33 33.09
C LYS A 1211 40.28 77.31 31.94
N SER A 1212 41.31 76.48 31.81
CA SER A 1212 41.35 75.32 30.91
C SER A 1212 42.26 74.23 31.49
N PRO A 1213 41.77 72.99 31.70
CA PRO A 1213 40.35 72.64 31.75
C PRO A 1213 39.62 73.42 32.85
N TYR A 1214 38.38 73.84 32.61
CA TYR A 1214 37.49 74.30 33.67
C TYR A 1214 36.94 73.11 34.45
N GLU A 1215 36.91 73.25 35.77
CA GLU A 1215 36.69 72.16 36.72
C GLU A 1215 35.46 72.42 37.60
N ASN A 1216 34.49 73.21 37.11
CA ASN A 1216 33.27 73.60 37.82
C ASN A 1216 33.52 74.35 39.16
N ASN A 1217 34.61 75.11 39.22
CA ASN A 1217 35.15 75.71 40.45
C ASN A 1217 35.20 77.25 40.47
N TRP A 1218 34.45 77.95 39.62
CA TRP A 1218 34.34 79.41 39.70
C TRP A 1218 33.28 79.84 40.72
N ASP A 1219 33.71 80.60 41.72
CA ASP A 1219 32.96 81.08 42.89
C ASP A 1219 32.49 82.55 42.75
N GLY A 1220 32.49 83.09 41.54
CA GLY A 1220 32.14 84.49 41.31
C GLY A 1220 33.20 85.50 41.78
N THR A 1221 34.46 85.09 41.98
CA THR A 1221 35.58 86.03 42.16
C THR A 1221 36.21 86.46 40.83
N SER A 1222 37.12 87.44 40.90
CA SER A 1222 37.90 87.92 39.76
C SER A 1222 39.40 87.70 39.99
N GLU A 1223 40.09 87.17 38.98
CA GLU A 1223 41.55 86.99 39.00
C GLU A 1223 42.35 88.30 39.07
N LYS A 1224 41.69 89.46 38.89
CA LYS A 1224 42.34 90.78 38.80
C LYS A 1224 41.98 91.76 39.93
N THR A 1225 41.02 91.41 40.79
CA THR A 1225 40.56 92.29 41.88
C THR A 1225 40.19 91.46 43.10
N SER A 1226 40.77 91.77 44.26
CA SER A 1226 40.55 91.02 45.50
C SER A 1226 39.10 91.15 45.99
N GLY A 1227 38.30 90.10 45.81
CA GLY A 1227 36.96 90.00 46.36
C GLY A 1227 35.96 89.28 45.45
N LYS A 1228 34.76 89.06 45.98
CA LYS A 1228 33.58 88.62 45.24
C LYS A 1228 33.13 89.72 44.26
N LEU A 1229 32.68 89.33 43.07
CA LEU A 1229 32.21 90.25 42.03
C LEU A 1229 30.91 90.96 42.43
N PRO A 1230 30.59 92.14 41.87
CA PRO A 1230 29.25 92.72 41.98
C PRO A 1230 28.18 91.78 41.38
N ALA A 1231 26.99 91.74 42.00
CA ALA A 1231 25.87 90.99 41.44
C ALA A 1231 25.45 91.52 40.05
N GLY A 1232 25.09 90.61 39.14
CA GLY A 1232 24.63 90.94 37.79
C GLY A 1232 25.11 89.96 36.72
N THR A 1233 24.83 90.31 35.46
CA THR A 1233 25.11 89.46 34.29
C THR A 1233 26.57 89.55 33.82
N TYR A 1234 27.20 88.37 33.69
CA TYR A 1234 28.50 88.12 33.07
C TYR A 1234 28.32 87.26 31.82
N TYR A 1235 29.21 87.38 30.84
CA TYR A 1235 29.12 86.68 29.56
C TYR A 1235 30.22 85.63 29.47
N PHE A 1236 29.87 84.40 29.09
CA PHE A 1236 30.83 83.30 28.99
C PHE A 1236 31.00 82.80 27.55
N ILE A 1237 32.19 82.29 27.28
CA ILE A 1237 32.52 81.44 26.14
C ILE A 1237 33.07 80.13 26.72
N LEU A 1238 32.39 79.02 26.46
CA LEU A 1238 32.84 77.68 26.82
C LEU A 1238 33.19 76.93 25.52
N LYS A 1239 34.44 76.52 25.38
CA LYS A 1239 34.88 75.57 24.35
C LYS A 1239 34.97 74.19 24.98
N LEU A 1240 34.56 73.13 24.27
CA LEU A 1240 34.68 71.76 24.80
C LEU A 1240 36.03 71.10 24.49
N GLY A 1241 36.74 71.53 23.45
CA GLY A 1241 38.00 70.88 23.03
C GLY A 1241 37.78 69.46 22.47
N ASP A 1242 36.57 69.19 22.01
CA ASP A 1242 36.16 68.01 21.25
C ASP A 1242 36.61 68.09 19.78
N ALA A 1243 36.49 66.98 19.05
CA ALA A 1243 36.91 66.89 17.65
C ALA A 1243 36.21 67.91 16.71
N ASN A 1244 35.03 68.41 17.08
CA ASN A 1244 34.29 69.42 16.31
C ASN A 1244 34.62 70.87 16.69
N ASN A 1245 35.48 71.09 17.70
CA ASN A 1245 35.73 72.41 18.32
C ASN A 1245 34.42 73.13 18.72
N THR A 1246 33.54 72.43 19.42
CA THR A 1246 32.23 72.95 19.86
C THR A 1246 32.40 74.12 20.83
N VAL A 1247 31.73 75.24 20.54
CA VAL A 1247 31.78 76.48 21.35
C VAL A 1247 30.39 76.97 21.72
N TYR A 1248 30.07 76.92 23.01
CA TYR A 1248 28.91 77.58 23.60
C TYR A 1248 29.26 79.03 23.96
N ARG A 1249 28.30 79.93 23.74
CA ARG A 1249 28.36 81.32 24.19
C ARG A 1249 27.05 81.65 24.89
N GLY A 1250 27.12 82.35 26.01
CA GLY A 1250 25.95 82.65 26.81
C GLY A 1250 26.24 83.67 27.90
N TYR A 1251 25.35 83.71 28.89
CA TYR A 1251 25.52 84.54 30.06
C TYR A 1251 25.20 83.76 31.33
N VAL A 1252 25.79 84.20 32.44
CA VAL A 1252 25.53 83.73 33.78
C VAL A 1252 25.37 84.94 34.70
N GLN A 1253 24.34 84.93 35.55
CA GLN A 1253 24.11 85.96 36.54
C GLN A 1253 24.72 85.52 37.88
N VAL A 1254 25.58 86.37 38.45
CA VAL A 1254 26.06 86.25 39.81
C VAL A 1254 25.05 86.94 40.73
N MET A 1255 24.58 86.23 41.76
CA MET A 1255 23.71 86.76 42.82
C MET A 1255 24.29 86.40 44.20
N TYR A 1256 23.79 87.02 45.27
CA TYR A 1256 24.19 86.76 46.66
C TYR A 1256 22.97 86.71 47.56
#